data_AF-A0A370B8V9-F1
#
_entry.id   AF-A0A370B8V9-F1
#
_cell.length_a   1.000
_cell.length_b   1.000
_cell.length_c   1.000
_cell.angle_alpha   90.00
_cell.angle_beta   90.00
_cell.angle_gamma   90.00
#
_symmetry.space_group_name_H-M   'P 1'
#
loop_
_entity.id
_entity.type
_entity.pdbx_description
1 polymer ?
#
loop_
_entity_poly.entity_id
_entity_poly.type
_entity_poly.pdbx_seq_one_letter_code
_entity_poly.pdbx_strand_id
1 'polypeptide(L)'
;MSVPRARPASALALVAALAAAGLGPAAAPAAAAEIPAGAGSYSDTRPAGTSGPTNNTGTPVTPKVTEAARDKPVPTNDWWSSLAFQRYGDNPYSTPMYGHPLTYQATAGGLEVGYPTTPSIVGDGRQYEYPHKADLTVGLTGLNSPDTKADDWSDWTVTPYWADGTRTLRTTIGHGLPFVYAKGSGGDARITTAAAPEVFADDGNVLGITVAGHHYALFAPTGSDWSVSGTAVTAGLGAHDYFSLAVLPSTDALATYRKYAFSFVTGSEASWSAEGGKVEATYRLTTEPQEGTETGTLQALYRHQWLHTTDPLTSYTYVSPRSTMKVREGASFTTEQASSGVLPALPESSGVDTARLKGYLDEVAGAADPFSGATDTYWTGKALGKLAQLVPVADQIGESATRDKLLGLIKDRLEEWFTAGGASEFSYDKDWKTLTGYPASYGSDTELNDHHFHYGYYVYAAAIVAQYDQAWAADSAWGTMVKTLVRDTANPSRDDAEFPFLRGFDLYAGHSWASGHQGFAAGNNQESSSESINLSAALVLWGSATGDDSLRDLGGFLLATESEAIAQYWFDADQEVFPASFGHETVGMVWGSGGAYSTWWTANPEEIHGINVLPVTGGSLHLGREKEAIKRNLAEMERENGGPAVEWRDILWEFESFADPAAAKAKWDAGHADYTPEDGESKAHTYHWLTTLDTLGAPDATVTGSIPTSAVFSKGGTRTYAAHNFDSVARTVTFSDGTTLDVPARSTATR
;
A
#
# COMPACT_ATOMS: atom_id res chain seq x y z
N MET A 1 39.31 -1.23 -98.45
CA MET A 1 38.86 -2.25 -97.48
C MET A 1 37.64 -1.71 -96.75
N SER A 2 36.59 -2.51 -96.80
CA SER A 2 35.20 -2.40 -96.36
C SER A 2 34.78 -1.27 -95.39
N VAL A 3 33.82 -0.46 -95.87
CA VAL A 3 32.90 0.46 -95.16
C VAL A 3 31.48 -0.04 -95.53
N PRO A 4 30.47 -0.08 -94.63
CA PRO A 4 29.59 1.06 -94.28
C PRO A 4 29.30 1.20 -92.76
N ARG A 5 29.37 2.39 -92.17
CA ARG A 5 28.30 3.43 -92.00
C ARG A 5 27.06 2.96 -91.22
N ALA A 6 26.87 3.48 -90.01
CA ALA A 6 25.87 4.52 -89.66
C ALA A 6 25.88 4.85 -88.14
N ARG A 7 25.85 6.16 -87.84
CA ARG A 7 25.47 6.82 -86.56
C ARG A 7 24.05 7.41 -86.78
N PRO A 8 23.44 8.24 -85.89
CA PRO A 8 23.26 8.28 -84.42
C PRO A 8 21.79 8.67 -84.02
N ALA A 9 21.43 8.69 -82.73
CA ALA A 9 20.36 9.55 -82.17
C ALA A 9 20.44 9.51 -80.62
N SER A 10 20.83 10.59 -79.92
CA SER A 10 19.99 11.74 -79.48
C SER A 10 19.12 11.37 -78.27
N ALA A 11 19.03 12.12 -77.16
CA ALA A 11 19.46 13.47 -76.84
C ALA A 11 19.25 13.76 -75.33
N LEU A 12 20.08 14.67 -74.78
CA LEU A 12 19.82 15.72 -73.77
C LEU A 12 19.24 15.33 -72.39
N ALA A 13 19.43 16.04 -71.28
CA ALA A 13 20.28 17.14 -70.78
C ALA A 13 19.67 17.53 -69.41
N LEU A 14 20.45 18.18 -68.54
CA LEU A 14 20.01 18.88 -67.30
C LEU A 14 19.44 17.94 -66.20
N VAL A 15 19.85 17.96 -64.93
CA VAL A 15 19.97 19.11 -64.02
C VAL A 15 21.02 18.77 -62.96
N ALA A 16 22.11 19.53 -62.94
CA ALA A 16 22.94 19.72 -61.76
C ALA A 16 22.37 20.90 -60.96
N ALA A 17 21.41 20.62 -60.07
CA ALA A 17 20.88 21.52 -59.03
C ALA A 17 19.69 20.85 -58.34
N LEU A 18 19.94 19.93 -57.38
CA LEU A 18 19.01 19.51 -56.30
C LEU A 18 19.61 18.29 -55.56
N ALA A 19 20.74 18.47 -54.89
CA ALA A 19 21.25 17.49 -53.92
C ALA A 19 21.95 18.19 -52.73
N ALA A 20 21.45 19.38 -52.38
CA ALA A 20 21.87 20.15 -51.20
C ALA A 20 20.65 20.79 -50.49
N ALA A 21 19.50 20.10 -50.54
CA ALA A 21 18.27 20.47 -49.84
C ALA A 21 17.53 19.18 -49.44
N GLY A 22 18.10 18.47 -48.47
CA GLY A 22 17.53 17.21 -47.96
C GLY A 22 18.07 16.80 -46.59
N LEU A 23 18.94 17.61 -45.99
CA LEU A 23 19.23 17.58 -44.56
C LEU A 23 18.53 18.79 -43.98
N GLY A 24 17.23 18.65 -43.71
CA GLY A 24 16.58 19.55 -42.76
C GLY A 24 17.35 19.47 -41.44
N PRO A 25 17.35 20.54 -40.62
CA PRO A 25 17.92 20.45 -39.28
C PRO A 25 17.34 19.19 -38.62
N ALA A 26 18.21 18.34 -38.06
CA ALA A 26 17.75 17.28 -37.18
C ALA A 26 16.78 17.94 -36.21
N ALA A 27 15.54 17.44 -36.15
CA ALA A 27 14.56 17.95 -35.21
C ALA A 27 15.25 17.98 -33.85
N ALA A 28 15.35 19.17 -33.25
CA ALA A 28 15.78 19.25 -31.87
C ALA A 28 14.89 18.27 -31.07
N PRO A 29 15.45 17.49 -30.13
CA PRO A 29 14.61 16.70 -29.24
C PRO A 29 13.51 17.62 -28.71
N ALA A 30 12.26 17.19 -28.82
CA ALA A 30 11.15 17.97 -28.29
C ALA A 30 11.47 18.31 -26.83
N ALA A 31 11.42 19.60 -26.48
CA ALA A 31 11.60 20.01 -25.10
C ALA A 31 10.51 19.33 -24.26
N ALA A 32 10.85 18.90 -23.04
CA ALA A 32 9.87 18.41 -22.07
C ALA A 32 8.71 19.40 -21.98
N ALA A 33 7.48 18.93 -22.09
CA ALA A 33 6.33 19.80 -21.90
C ALA A 33 6.09 19.94 -20.40
N GLU A 34 6.13 21.18 -19.90
CA GLU A 34 5.62 21.50 -18.59
C GLU A 34 4.11 21.41 -18.61
N ILE A 35 3.54 20.52 -17.79
CA ILE A 35 2.10 20.34 -17.63
C ILE A 35 1.64 21.20 -16.44
N PRO A 36 0.82 22.24 -16.67
CA PRO A 36 0.38 23.11 -15.59
C PRO A 36 -0.54 22.41 -14.60
N ALA A 37 -0.35 22.69 -13.31
CA ALA A 37 -1.14 22.17 -12.20
C ALA A 37 -1.37 23.29 -11.17
N GLY A 38 -2.36 24.14 -11.42
CA GLY A 38 -2.58 25.37 -10.65
C GLY A 38 -1.46 26.39 -10.91
N ALA A 39 -0.79 26.84 -9.84
CA ALA A 39 0.40 27.68 -9.91
C ALA A 39 1.70 26.87 -10.11
N GLY A 40 1.64 25.55 -9.93
CA GLY A 40 2.77 24.64 -10.15
C GLY A 40 2.73 23.94 -11.51
N SER A 41 3.62 22.98 -11.69
CA SER A 41 3.73 22.14 -12.88
C SER A 41 4.48 20.83 -12.59
N TYR A 42 4.31 19.85 -13.48
CA TYR A 42 5.14 18.65 -13.57
C TYR A 42 5.59 18.43 -15.02
N SER A 43 6.69 17.71 -15.22
CA SER A 43 7.24 17.42 -16.55
C SER A 43 6.65 16.15 -17.16
N ASP A 44 6.30 16.14 -18.45
CA ASP A 44 5.89 14.91 -19.17
C ASP A 44 7.07 14.04 -19.66
N THR A 45 8.29 14.51 -19.39
CA THR A 45 9.55 13.87 -19.75
C THR A 45 10.49 13.96 -18.57
N ARG A 46 11.09 12.83 -18.20
CA ARG A 46 12.03 12.76 -17.08
C ARG A 46 13.24 13.68 -17.28
N PRO A 47 13.80 14.26 -16.20
CA PRO A 47 15.03 15.04 -16.28
C PRO A 47 16.19 14.26 -16.92
N ALA A 48 17.08 14.99 -17.61
CA ALA A 48 18.19 14.37 -18.31
C ALA A 48 19.15 13.67 -17.34
N GLY A 49 19.49 12.42 -17.64
CA GLY A 49 20.42 11.62 -16.83
C GLY A 49 19.77 10.83 -15.69
N THR A 50 18.45 10.89 -15.55
CA THR A 50 17.70 10.04 -14.61
C THR A 50 17.15 8.79 -15.31
N SER A 51 16.69 7.83 -14.50
CA SER A 51 16.08 6.58 -14.98
C SER A 51 14.59 6.56 -14.61
N GLY A 52 13.79 5.83 -15.39
CA GLY A 52 12.45 5.41 -14.98
C GLY A 52 12.44 3.92 -14.65
N PRO A 53 11.27 3.26 -14.68
CA PRO A 53 11.15 1.85 -14.33
C PRO A 53 12.06 0.94 -15.17
N THR A 54 12.85 0.11 -14.50
CA THR A 54 13.81 -0.82 -15.12
C THR A 54 13.77 -2.21 -14.46
N ASN A 55 14.17 -3.23 -15.22
CA ASN A 55 14.42 -4.56 -14.65
C ASN A 55 15.71 -4.58 -13.81
N ASN A 56 16.01 -5.72 -13.19
CA ASN A 56 17.19 -5.93 -12.34
C ASN A 56 18.56 -5.77 -13.04
N THR A 57 18.57 -5.57 -14.35
CA THR A 57 19.77 -5.30 -15.16
C THR A 57 19.86 -3.85 -15.65
N GLY A 58 18.92 -2.98 -15.24
CA GLY A 58 18.83 -1.59 -15.67
C GLY A 58 18.22 -1.40 -17.07
N THR A 59 17.60 -2.44 -17.64
CA THR A 59 16.89 -2.31 -18.93
C THR A 59 15.51 -1.71 -18.69
N PRO A 60 15.07 -0.67 -19.43
CA PRO A 60 13.74 -0.11 -19.30
C PRO A 60 12.64 -1.15 -19.50
N VAL A 61 11.58 -1.05 -18.69
CA VAL A 61 10.40 -1.92 -18.78
C VAL A 61 9.13 -1.09 -18.89
N THR A 62 8.12 -1.68 -19.52
CA THR A 62 6.76 -1.13 -19.61
C THR A 62 5.78 -2.16 -19.02
N PRO A 63 4.56 -1.75 -18.63
CA PRO A 63 3.56 -2.67 -18.14
C PRO A 63 3.29 -3.85 -19.07
N LYS A 64 3.31 -5.08 -18.53
CA LYS A 64 2.92 -6.32 -19.20
C LYS A 64 1.41 -6.52 -19.13
N VAL A 65 0.69 -5.72 -19.92
CA VAL A 65 -0.77 -5.78 -20.04
C VAL A 65 -1.20 -6.25 -21.43
N THR A 66 -2.42 -6.78 -21.56
CA THR A 66 -3.00 -7.10 -22.87
C THR A 66 -3.50 -5.85 -23.58
N GLU A 67 -3.81 -5.96 -24.88
CA GLU A 67 -4.40 -4.86 -25.66
C GLU A 67 -5.75 -4.39 -25.08
N ALA A 68 -6.48 -5.25 -24.38
CA ALA A 68 -7.74 -4.88 -23.73
C ALA A 68 -7.54 -3.94 -22.52
N ALA A 69 -6.39 -4.05 -21.85
CA ALA A 69 -6.07 -3.31 -20.63
C ALA A 69 -5.05 -2.17 -20.83
N ARG A 70 -4.55 -1.95 -22.05
CA ARG A 70 -3.47 -0.98 -22.36
C ARG A 70 -3.74 0.47 -21.89
N ASP A 71 -5.00 0.88 -21.87
CA ASP A 71 -5.39 2.26 -21.53
C ASP A 71 -5.85 2.36 -20.05
N LYS A 72 -5.96 1.23 -19.34
CA LYS A 72 -6.31 1.18 -17.92
C LYS A 72 -5.04 1.33 -17.08
N PRO A 73 -4.94 2.33 -16.17
CA PRO A 73 -3.80 2.43 -15.27
C PRO A 73 -3.66 1.16 -14.43
N VAL A 74 -2.55 0.46 -14.62
CA VAL A 74 -2.24 -0.76 -13.87
C VAL A 74 -1.72 -0.36 -12.48
N PRO A 75 -2.24 -0.93 -11.39
CA PRO A 75 -1.64 -0.72 -10.09
C PRO A 75 -0.23 -1.36 -10.08
N THR A 76 0.67 -0.62 -9.46
CA THR A 76 1.98 -1.09 -9.00
C THR A 76 1.90 -1.18 -7.49
N ASN A 77 2.83 -1.84 -6.80
CA ASN A 77 2.75 -1.92 -5.34
C ASN A 77 1.53 -2.74 -4.87
N ASP A 78 1.34 -3.90 -5.47
CA ASP A 78 0.23 -4.82 -5.22
C ASP A 78 0.77 -6.26 -5.05
N TRP A 79 -0.02 -7.17 -4.48
CA TRP A 79 0.37 -8.57 -4.24
C TRP A 79 0.65 -9.37 -5.52
N TRP A 80 0.21 -8.83 -6.67
CA TRP A 80 0.32 -9.43 -8.00
C TRP A 80 1.16 -8.62 -8.99
N SER A 81 1.82 -7.53 -8.56
CA SER A 81 2.51 -6.61 -9.48
C SER A 81 3.59 -7.26 -10.34
N SER A 82 4.16 -8.41 -9.94
CA SER A 82 5.15 -9.11 -10.76
C SER A 82 4.60 -9.65 -12.08
N LEU A 83 3.27 -9.74 -12.24
CA LEU A 83 2.64 -10.03 -13.53
C LEU A 83 2.82 -8.89 -14.52
N ALA A 84 2.60 -7.66 -14.04
CA ALA A 84 2.64 -6.44 -14.83
C ALA A 84 4.06 -5.84 -14.92
N PHE A 85 4.89 -6.04 -13.90
CA PHE A 85 6.25 -5.53 -13.81
C PHE A 85 7.27 -6.66 -13.97
N GLN A 86 7.96 -6.69 -15.11
CA GLN A 86 9.01 -7.67 -15.35
C GLN A 86 10.32 -7.29 -14.66
N ARG A 87 10.43 -7.60 -13.37
CA ARG A 87 11.68 -7.35 -12.62
C ARG A 87 12.86 -8.14 -13.15
N TYR A 88 12.65 -9.36 -13.65
CA TYR A 88 13.71 -10.25 -14.12
C TYR A 88 13.57 -10.50 -15.62
N GLY A 89 14.57 -10.08 -16.41
CA GLY A 89 14.52 -10.17 -17.88
C GLY A 89 14.42 -11.61 -18.41
N ASP A 90 14.88 -12.59 -17.64
CA ASP A 90 14.84 -14.02 -17.92
C ASP A 90 13.56 -14.73 -17.42
N ASN A 91 12.71 -14.04 -16.66
CA ASN A 91 11.39 -14.52 -16.26
C ASN A 91 10.27 -13.67 -16.89
N PRO A 92 9.69 -14.08 -18.03
CA PRO A 92 8.60 -13.35 -18.69
C PRO A 92 7.22 -13.60 -18.06
N TYR A 93 7.13 -14.28 -16.93
CA TYR A 93 5.87 -14.65 -16.27
C TYR A 93 5.64 -13.81 -15.01
N SER A 94 5.57 -14.42 -13.83
CA SER A 94 5.49 -13.76 -12.52
C SER A 94 6.51 -14.36 -11.54
N THR A 95 6.73 -13.69 -10.41
CA THR A 95 7.25 -14.31 -9.18
C THR A 95 6.07 -14.86 -8.36
N PRO A 96 6.30 -15.59 -7.25
CA PRO A 96 5.21 -16.02 -6.36
C PRO A 96 4.30 -14.87 -5.91
N MET A 97 2.99 -15.04 -6.06
CA MET A 97 1.94 -14.10 -5.65
C MET A 97 1.09 -14.73 -4.54
N TYR A 98 0.72 -13.94 -3.52
CA TYR A 98 0.13 -14.46 -2.28
C TYR A 98 -1.30 -13.95 -2.08
N GLY A 99 -2.27 -14.49 -2.81
CA GLY A 99 -3.66 -14.06 -2.76
C GLY A 99 -4.53 -14.81 -1.75
N HIS A 100 -4.02 -15.15 -0.56
CA HIS A 100 -4.54 -16.17 0.38
C HIS A 100 -6.06 -16.48 0.37
N PRO A 101 -6.46 -17.76 0.56
CA PRO A 101 -5.66 -18.87 1.07
C PRO A 101 -4.66 -19.44 0.06
N LEU A 102 -4.93 -19.25 -1.23
CA LEU A 102 -4.07 -19.75 -2.30
C LEU A 102 -2.85 -18.84 -2.55
N THR A 103 -1.78 -19.48 -3.00
CA THR A 103 -0.59 -18.83 -3.56
C THR A 103 -0.45 -19.24 -5.01
N TYR A 104 0.16 -18.37 -5.82
CA TYR A 104 0.15 -18.49 -7.27
C TYR A 104 1.51 -18.19 -7.89
N GLN A 105 1.83 -18.81 -9.02
CA GLN A 105 2.94 -18.37 -9.87
C GLN A 105 2.64 -18.65 -11.35
N ALA A 106 2.78 -17.64 -12.21
CA ALA A 106 2.60 -17.82 -13.63
C ALA A 106 3.80 -18.53 -14.26
N THR A 107 3.54 -19.46 -15.17
CA THR A 107 4.56 -20.20 -15.94
C THR A 107 4.12 -20.36 -17.40
N ALA A 108 4.97 -20.92 -18.26
CA ALA A 108 4.63 -21.19 -19.65
C ALA A 108 3.37 -22.04 -19.83
N GLY A 109 3.15 -22.99 -18.91
CA GLY A 109 2.07 -23.97 -18.96
C GLY A 109 0.75 -23.53 -18.34
N GLY A 110 0.71 -22.35 -17.72
CA GLY A 110 -0.45 -21.82 -17.00
C GLY A 110 -0.10 -21.32 -15.60
N LEU A 111 -1.05 -21.45 -14.68
CA LEU A 111 -0.96 -20.93 -13.32
C LEU A 111 -0.60 -22.04 -12.33
N GLU A 112 0.56 -21.99 -11.70
CA GLU A 112 0.85 -22.78 -10.51
C GLU A 112 -0.03 -22.30 -9.36
N VAL A 113 -0.58 -23.24 -8.59
CA VAL A 113 -1.44 -22.99 -7.43
C VAL A 113 -0.94 -23.84 -6.27
N GLY A 114 -0.82 -23.22 -5.10
CA GLY A 114 -0.41 -23.89 -3.87
C GLY A 114 -1.21 -23.41 -2.67
N TYR A 115 -1.30 -24.25 -1.64
CA TYR A 115 -1.90 -23.90 -0.35
C TYR A 115 -0.93 -24.17 0.82
N PRO A 116 0.15 -23.39 0.99
CA PRO A 116 1.11 -23.65 2.05
C PRO A 116 0.49 -23.42 3.44
N THR A 117 0.42 -24.49 4.23
CA THR A 117 -0.21 -24.49 5.57
C THR A 117 0.79 -24.64 6.72
N THR A 118 2.07 -24.84 6.40
CA THR A 118 3.13 -25.02 7.40
C THR A 118 4.15 -23.89 7.29
N PRO A 119 4.42 -23.15 8.38
CA PRO A 119 5.45 -22.13 8.38
C PRO A 119 6.85 -22.74 8.37
N SER A 120 7.79 -22.06 7.70
CA SER A 120 9.22 -22.25 7.86
C SER A 120 9.83 -21.03 8.55
N ILE A 121 10.76 -21.30 9.47
CA ILE A 121 11.58 -20.26 10.11
C ILE A 121 12.93 -20.21 9.39
N VAL A 122 13.25 -19.05 8.82
CA VAL A 122 14.44 -18.80 8.00
C VAL A 122 15.19 -17.56 8.49
N GLY A 123 16.32 -17.21 7.84
CA GLY A 123 17.10 -16.01 8.20
C GLY A 123 17.65 -16.04 9.63
N ASP A 124 18.14 -17.21 10.08
CA ASP A 124 18.63 -17.43 11.45
C ASP A 124 17.60 -17.12 12.55
N GLY A 125 16.32 -17.42 12.31
CA GLY A 125 15.24 -17.17 13.26
C GLY A 125 14.49 -15.86 13.01
N ARG A 126 14.99 -15.00 12.12
CA ARG A 126 14.45 -13.65 11.91
C ARG A 126 13.29 -13.56 10.93
N GLN A 127 12.90 -14.63 10.26
CA GLN A 127 11.73 -14.60 9.39
C GLN A 127 10.91 -15.88 9.53
N TYR A 128 9.59 -15.73 9.60
CA TYR A 128 8.67 -16.83 9.34
C TYR A 128 8.01 -16.62 7.98
N GLU A 129 7.87 -17.68 7.22
CA GLU A 129 7.23 -17.65 5.89
C GLU A 129 6.44 -18.93 5.63
N TYR A 130 5.38 -18.81 4.83
CA TYR A 130 4.65 -19.92 4.23
C TYR A 130 4.95 -19.88 2.73
N PRO A 131 6.10 -20.42 2.29
CA PRO A 131 6.62 -20.19 0.96
C PRO A 131 5.70 -20.83 -0.09
N HIS A 132 5.53 -20.16 -1.22
CA HIS A 132 4.81 -20.73 -2.36
C HIS A 132 5.43 -22.07 -2.75
N LYS A 133 4.55 -23.06 -2.94
CA LYS A 133 4.87 -24.36 -3.47
C LYS A 133 3.71 -24.82 -4.34
N ALA A 134 3.97 -25.10 -5.61
CA ALA A 134 2.96 -25.60 -6.52
C ALA A 134 2.48 -27.00 -6.06
N ASP A 135 1.20 -27.08 -5.69
CA ASP A 135 0.50 -28.35 -5.49
C ASP A 135 0.00 -28.88 -6.83
N LEU A 136 -0.38 -27.95 -7.72
CA LEU A 136 -0.82 -28.21 -9.09
C LEU A 136 -0.60 -27.01 -10.01
N THR A 137 -0.73 -27.23 -11.32
CA THR A 137 -0.77 -26.18 -12.35
C THR A 137 -2.09 -26.24 -13.10
N VAL A 138 -2.82 -25.12 -13.13
CA VAL A 138 -4.05 -24.91 -13.92
C VAL A 138 -3.68 -24.46 -15.32
N GLY A 139 -4.00 -25.25 -16.35
CA GLY A 139 -3.63 -24.97 -17.73
C GLY A 139 -4.53 -25.61 -18.77
N LEU A 140 -4.04 -25.64 -20.01
CA LEU A 140 -4.66 -26.36 -21.13
C LEU A 140 -3.70 -27.40 -21.69
N THR A 141 -4.22 -28.47 -22.29
CA THR A 141 -3.40 -29.47 -22.96
C THR A 141 -2.57 -28.82 -24.07
N GLY A 142 -1.25 -28.91 -23.91
CA GLY A 142 -0.26 -28.36 -24.84
C GLY A 142 0.17 -26.92 -24.57
N LEU A 143 -0.44 -26.20 -23.60
CA LEU A 143 -0.14 -24.78 -23.31
C LEU A 143 1.35 -24.55 -23.09
N ASN A 144 1.91 -23.64 -23.89
CA ASN A 144 3.29 -23.22 -23.79
C ASN A 144 3.42 -21.77 -24.26
N SER A 145 2.89 -20.86 -23.45
CA SER A 145 2.93 -19.42 -23.69
C SER A 145 4.36 -18.88 -23.53
N PRO A 146 4.81 -17.94 -24.36
CA PRO A 146 6.12 -17.30 -24.19
C PRO A 146 6.16 -16.32 -23.01
N ASP A 147 5.01 -15.80 -22.60
CA ASP A 147 4.85 -14.83 -21.51
C ASP A 147 3.48 -14.98 -20.82
N THR A 148 3.28 -14.20 -19.76
CA THR A 148 1.96 -13.95 -19.14
C THR A 148 1.74 -12.45 -18.99
N LYS A 149 0.51 -11.98 -19.17
CA LYS A 149 0.14 -10.55 -19.06
C LYS A 149 -1.06 -10.37 -18.14
N ALA A 150 -1.19 -9.21 -17.50
CA ALA A 150 -2.44 -8.83 -16.85
C ALA A 150 -3.49 -8.43 -17.91
N ASP A 151 -4.66 -9.04 -17.88
CA ASP A 151 -5.74 -8.81 -18.86
C ASP A 151 -6.90 -7.99 -18.27
N ASP A 152 -7.19 -8.17 -16.99
CA ASP A 152 -8.13 -7.32 -16.24
C ASP A 152 -7.84 -7.41 -14.73
N TRP A 153 -8.37 -6.47 -13.96
CA TRP A 153 -8.25 -6.40 -12.50
C TRP A 153 -9.35 -5.54 -11.88
N SER A 154 -9.52 -5.66 -10.58
CA SER A 154 -10.32 -4.75 -9.77
C SER A 154 -9.70 -4.69 -8.37
N ASP A 155 -10.40 -4.16 -7.37
CA ASP A 155 -9.81 -3.78 -6.08
C ASP A 155 -8.93 -4.85 -5.39
N TRP A 156 -9.25 -6.15 -5.49
CA TRP A 156 -8.39 -7.22 -4.95
C TRP A 156 -8.37 -8.50 -5.80
N THR A 157 -8.73 -8.40 -7.08
CA THR A 157 -8.70 -9.53 -8.02
C THR A 157 -7.95 -9.15 -9.30
N VAL A 158 -7.25 -10.11 -9.90
CA VAL A 158 -6.55 -9.97 -11.19
C VAL A 158 -6.85 -11.18 -12.08
N THR A 159 -6.85 -10.95 -13.39
CA THR A 159 -6.97 -11.99 -14.43
C THR A 159 -5.69 -12.02 -15.28
N PRO A 160 -4.75 -12.94 -15.02
CA PRO A 160 -3.60 -13.17 -15.88
C PRO A 160 -4.02 -13.89 -17.17
N TYR A 161 -3.27 -13.65 -18.25
CA TYR A 161 -3.53 -14.15 -19.60
C TYR A 161 -2.30 -14.77 -20.25
N TRP A 162 -2.51 -15.93 -20.87
CA TRP A 162 -1.52 -16.68 -21.64
C TRP A 162 -2.00 -16.85 -23.09
N ALA A 163 -1.08 -16.78 -24.04
CA ALA A 163 -1.36 -17.06 -25.45
C ALA A 163 -0.12 -17.56 -26.20
N ASP A 164 -0.23 -18.69 -26.88
CA ASP A 164 0.86 -19.26 -27.68
C ASP A 164 0.57 -19.29 -29.20
N GLY A 165 -0.44 -18.54 -29.62
CA GLY A 165 -0.91 -18.47 -31.01
C GLY A 165 -1.89 -19.57 -31.41
N THR A 166 -2.00 -20.65 -30.63
CA THR A 166 -3.03 -21.70 -30.83
C THR A 166 -4.03 -21.73 -29.68
N ARG A 167 -3.52 -21.56 -28.46
CA ARG A 167 -4.29 -21.67 -27.22
C ARG A 167 -4.24 -20.36 -26.46
N THR A 168 -5.32 -20.08 -25.73
CA THR A 168 -5.40 -18.96 -24.80
C THR A 168 -5.95 -19.43 -23.47
N LEU A 169 -5.48 -18.83 -22.37
CA LEU A 169 -5.97 -19.08 -21.02
C LEU A 169 -6.10 -17.76 -20.26
N ARG A 170 -7.17 -17.62 -19.49
CA ARG A 170 -7.40 -16.60 -18.47
C ARG A 170 -7.71 -17.28 -17.15
N THR A 171 -7.22 -16.75 -16.05
CA THR A 171 -7.55 -17.24 -14.71
C THR A 171 -7.88 -16.08 -13.79
N THR A 172 -9.10 -15.93 -13.31
CA THR A 172 -9.42 -14.91 -12.30
C THR A 172 -9.05 -15.44 -10.91
N ILE A 173 -8.20 -14.69 -10.23
CA ILE A 173 -7.67 -14.95 -8.88
C ILE A 173 -7.75 -13.68 -8.04
N GLY A 174 -7.68 -13.82 -6.71
CA GLY A 174 -7.77 -12.67 -5.82
C GLY A 174 -7.61 -13.04 -4.36
N HIS A 175 -7.40 -12.04 -3.52
CA HIS A 175 -7.43 -12.21 -2.07
C HIS A 175 -8.78 -12.76 -1.60
N GLY A 176 -8.72 -13.66 -0.62
CA GLY A 176 -9.90 -14.26 -0.01
C GLY A 176 -10.70 -15.16 -0.94
N LEU A 177 -10.22 -15.44 -2.16
CA LEU A 177 -10.87 -16.36 -3.08
C LEU A 177 -10.29 -17.76 -2.91
N PRO A 178 -11.06 -18.74 -2.41
CA PRO A 178 -10.62 -20.12 -2.42
C PRO A 178 -10.79 -20.78 -3.80
N PHE A 179 -11.28 -20.03 -4.80
CA PHE A 179 -11.49 -20.45 -6.18
C PHE A 179 -10.46 -19.84 -7.13
N VAL A 180 -10.13 -20.59 -8.18
CA VAL A 180 -9.56 -20.09 -9.43
C VAL A 180 -10.59 -20.33 -10.53
N TYR A 181 -11.04 -19.26 -11.18
CA TYR A 181 -11.98 -19.33 -12.30
C TYR A 181 -11.23 -19.22 -13.62
N ALA A 182 -11.34 -20.22 -14.50
CA ALA A 182 -10.55 -20.27 -15.72
C ALA A 182 -11.42 -20.20 -16.97
N LYS A 183 -10.95 -19.44 -17.97
CA LYS A 183 -11.47 -19.47 -19.35
C LYS A 183 -10.34 -19.82 -20.31
N GLY A 184 -10.52 -20.84 -21.13
CA GLY A 184 -9.50 -21.36 -22.03
C GLY A 184 -10.03 -21.81 -23.38
N SER A 185 -9.21 -21.68 -24.43
CA SER A 185 -9.55 -22.10 -25.78
C SER A 185 -8.39 -22.80 -26.48
N GLY A 186 -8.69 -23.63 -27.49
CA GLY A 186 -7.71 -24.31 -28.33
C GLY A 186 -7.14 -25.61 -27.76
N GLY A 187 -7.61 -26.07 -26.59
CA GLY A 187 -7.23 -27.34 -25.97
C GLY A 187 -8.10 -27.70 -24.78
N ASP A 188 -8.04 -28.96 -24.35
CA ASP A 188 -8.75 -29.46 -23.17
C ASP A 188 -8.22 -28.84 -21.88
N ALA A 189 -9.07 -28.69 -20.86
CA ALA A 189 -8.63 -28.30 -19.52
C ALA A 189 -7.63 -29.34 -19.00
N ARG A 190 -6.54 -28.85 -18.41
CA ARG A 190 -5.49 -29.70 -17.86
C ARG A 190 -5.02 -29.18 -16.52
N ILE A 191 -5.15 -30.01 -15.50
CA ILE A 191 -4.52 -29.82 -14.20
C ILE A 191 -3.31 -30.76 -14.13
N THR A 192 -2.12 -30.21 -13.88
CA THR A 192 -0.90 -31.02 -13.67
C THR A 192 -0.54 -30.98 -12.19
N THR A 193 -0.67 -32.09 -11.49
CA THR A 193 -0.45 -32.17 -10.05
C THR A 193 1.02 -32.47 -9.70
N ALA A 194 1.49 -32.00 -8.55
CA ALA A 194 2.88 -32.21 -8.10
C ALA A 194 3.22 -33.69 -7.84
N ALA A 195 2.20 -34.50 -7.53
CA ALA A 195 2.26 -35.95 -7.42
C ALA A 195 0.94 -36.55 -7.90
N ALA A 196 0.89 -37.88 -8.12
CA ALA A 196 -0.37 -38.55 -8.48
C ALA A 196 -1.41 -38.28 -7.38
N PRO A 197 -2.58 -37.70 -7.72
CA PRO A 197 -3.56 -37.32 -6.72
C PRO A 197 -4.34 -38.53 -6.21
N GLU A 198 -4.80 -38.47 -4.97
CA GLU A 198 -5.85 -39.35 -4.48
C GLU A 198 -7.20 -38.77 -4.86
N VAL A 199 -8.06 -39.56 -5.52
CA VAL A 199 -9.43 -39.13 -5.85
C VAL A 199 -10.35 -39.55 -4.71
N PHE A 200 -10.94 -38.58 -4.01
CA PHE A 200 -11.91 -38.84 -2.92
C PHE A 200 -13.37 -38.73 -3.38
N ALA A 201 -13.62 -38.07 -4.51
CA ALA A 201 -14.94 -37.96 -5.13
C ALA A 201 -14.82 -37.84 -6.65
N ASP A 202 -15.70 -38.51 -7.38
CA ASP A 202 -15.77 -38.47 -8.85
C ASP A 202 -17.24 -38.55 -9.28
N ASP A 203 -17.76 -37.40 -9.71
CA ASP A 203 -19.11 -37.25 -10.26
C ASP A 203 -19.04 -36.81 -11.73
N GLY A 204 -18.01 -37.26 -12.47
CA GLY A 204 -17.81 -36.92 -13.88
C GLY A 204 -17.23 -35.53 -14.08
N ASN A 205 -18.08 -34.52 -14.33
CA ASN A 205 -17.63 -33.14 -14.52
C ASN A 205 -17.15 -32.46 -13.23
N VAL A 206 -17.30 -33.13 -12.08
CA VAL A 206 -16.77 -32.68 -10.78
C VAL A 206 -15.88 -33.75 -10.17
N LEU A 207 -14.64 -33.39 -9.89
CA LEU A 207 -13.64 -34.29 -9.30
C LEU A 207 -13.09 -33.70 -8.00
N GLY A 208 -13.16 -34.46 -6.91
CA GLY A 208 -12.50 -34.15 -5.65
C GLY A 208 -11.17 -34.89 -5.54
N ILE A 209 -10.07 -34.16 -5.40
CA ILE A 209 -8.71 -34.71 -5.30
C ILE A 209 -7.98 -34.27 -4.03
N THR A 210 -7.06 -35.09 -3.55
CA THR A 210 -6.06 -34.74 -2.55
C THR A 210 -4.67 -34.84 -3.19
N VAL A 211 -3.90 -33.75 -3.12
CA VAL A 211 -2.50 -33.69 -3.57
C VAL A 211 -1.69 -32.87 -2.58
N ALA A 212 -0.45 -33.28 -2.32
CA ALA A 212 0.46 -32.60 -1.39
C ALA A 212 -0.10 -32.38 0.03
N GLY A 213 -1.12 -33.16 0.43
CA GLY A 213 -1.80 -33.02 1.73
C GLY A 213 -2.98 -32.05 1.74
N HIS A 214 -3.33 -31.44 0.60
CA HIS A 214 -4.40 -30.47 0.47
C HIS A 214 -5.52 -31.01 -0.43
N HIS A 215 -6.77 -30.62 -0.12
CA HIS A 215 -7.96 -31.05 -0.86
C HIS A 215 -8.36 -30.00 -1.89
N TYR A 216 -8.65 -30.45 -3.11
CA TYR A 216 -9.12 -29.60 -4.20
C TYR A 216 -10.37 -30.18 -4.85
N ALA A 217 -11.22 -29.31 -5.37
CA ALA A 217 -12.31 -29.67 -6.25
C ALA A 217 -12.07 -29.09 -7.65
N LEU A 218 -12.21 -29.92 -8.68
CA LEU A 218 -12.11 -29.55 -10.08
C LEU A 218 -13.51 -29.58 -10.70
N PHE A 219 -13.86 -28.55 -11.45
CA PHE A 219 -15.17 -28.42 -12.07
C PHE A 219 -15.01 -28.12 -13.56
N ALA A 220 -15.54 -29.01 -14.41
CA ALA A 220 -15.63 -28.85 -15.85
C ALA A 220 -17.10 -28.62 -16.25
N PRO A 221 -17.37 -28.10 -17.47
CA PRO A 221 -18.73 -27.88 -17.94
C PRO A 221 -19.59 -29.14 -17.86
N THR A 222 -20.88 -28.99 -17.56
CA THR A 222 -21.82 -30.10 -17.51
C THR A 222 -21.78 -30.90 -18.82
N GLY A 223 -21.66 -32.24 -18.70
CA GLY A 223 -21.49 -33.15 -19.85
C GLY A 223 -20.03 -33.47 -20.20
N SER A 224 -19.07 -32.82 -19.54
CA SER A 224 -17.65 -33.19 -19.57
C SER A 224 -17.35 -34.28 -18.53
N ASP A 225 -16.16 -34.86 -18.59
CA ASP A 225 -15.68 -35.85 -17.63
C ASP A 225 -14.19 -35.64 -17.35
N TRP A 226 -13.79 -35.70 -16.07
CA TRP A 226 -12.39 -35.61 -15.66
C TRP A 226 -11.73 -36.99 -15.72
N SER A 227 -10.57 -37.04 -16.38
CA SER A 227 -9.75 -38.25 -16.47
C SER A 227 -8.42 -38.05 -15.75
N VAL A 228 -8.05 -38.99 -14.90
CA VAL A 228 -6.77 -38.97 -14.17
C VAL A 228 -5.80 -39.97 -14.79
N SER A 229 -4.63 -39.50 -15.21
CA SER A 229 -3.55 -40.32 -15.76
C SER A 229 -2.20 -39.87 -15.19
N GLY A 230 -1.74 -40.57 -14.14
CA GLY A 230 -0.54 -40.19 -13.41
C GLY A 230 -0.73 -38.85 -12.70
N THR A 231 0.04 -37.84 -13.09
CA THR A 231 -0.08 -36.46 -12.57
C THR A 231 -0.94 -35.55 -13.46
N ALA A 232 -1.41 -36.04 -14.60
CA ALA A 232 -2.27 -35.26 -15.50
C ALA A 232 -3.74 -35.56 -15.20
N VAL A 233 -4.53 -34.51 -14.96
CA VAL A 233 -5.98 -34.57 -14.83
C VAL A 233 -6.59 -33.70 -15.94
N THR A 234 -7.39 -34.31 -16.82
CA THR A 234 -7.85 -33.66 -18.05
C THR A 234 -9.35 -33.80 -18.26
N ALA A 235 -9.99 -32.72 -18.72
CA ALA A 235 -11.39 -32.72 -19.14
C ALA A 235 -11.55 -31.91 -20.44
N GLY A 236 -12.26 -32.49 -21.41
CA GLY A 236 -12.63 -31.76 -22.62
C GLY A 236 -13.65 -30.67 -22.31
N LEU A 237 -13.48 -29.48 -22.89
CA LEU A 237 -14.38 -28.34 -22.66
C LEU A 237 -15.59 -28.33 -23.62
N GLY A 238 -15.57 -29.19 -24.65
CA GLY A 238 -16.66 -29.28 -25.63
C GLY A 238 -16.89 -27.96 -26.38
N ALA A 239 -18.11 -27.43 -26.33
CA ALA A 239 -18.47 -26.14 -26.91
C ALA A 239 -18.32 -24.96 -25.94
N HIS A 240 -17.86 -25.21 -24.72
CA HIS A 240 -17.63 -24.22 -23.68
C HIS A 240 -16.15 -23.85 -23.62
N ASP A 241 -15.84 -22.81 -22.86
CA ASP A 241 -14.49 -22.31 -22.63
C ASP A 241 -14.13 -22.23 -21.14
N TYR A 242 -15.01 -22.62 -20.22
CA TYR A 242 -14.83 -22.38 -18.79
C TYR A 242 -14.56 -23.66 -17.99
N PHE A 243 -13.81 -23.53 -16.90
CA PHE A 243 -13.64 -24.54 -15.85
C PHE A 243 -13.15 -23.84 -14.58
N SER A 244 -13.25 -24.49 -13.43
CA SER A 244 -12.79 -23.91 -12.17
C SER A 244 -12.13 -24.92 -11.25
N LEU A 245 -11.36 -24.38 -10.32
CA LEU A 245 -10.68 -25.07 -9.25
C LEU A 245 -11.11 -24.43 -7.93
N ALA A 246 -11.27 -25.22 -6.87
CA ALA A 246 -11.32 -24.70 -5.51
C ALA A 246 -10.38 -25.48 -4.59
N VAL A 247 -9.70 -24.78 -3.67
CA VAL A 247 -9.11 -25.44 -2.49
C VAL A 247 -10.21 -25.66 -1.45
N LEU A 248 -10.33 -26.88 -0.95
CA LEU A 248 -11.32 -27.22 0.06
C LEU A 248 -10.67 -27.23 1.46
N PRO A 249 -11.34 -26.68 2.48
CA PRO A 249 -10.88 -26.76 3.88
C PRO A 249 -10.92 -28.20 4.42
N SER A 250 -11.78 -29.05 3.83
CA SER A 250 -11.97 -30.46 4.15
C SER A 250 -12.76 -31.15 3.02
N THR A 251 -12.75 -32.47 2.95
CA THR A 251 -13.42 -33.21 1.86
C THR A 251 -14.95 -33.09 1.88
N ASP A 252 -15.56 -32.90 3.05
CA ASP A 252 -17.00 -32.68 3.22
C ASP A 252 -17.47 -31.31 2.69
N ALA A 253 -16.56 -30.36 2.46
CA ALA A 253 -16.88 -29.07 1.89
C ALA A 253 -17.26 -29.12 0.40
N LEU A 254 -17.01 -30.23 -0.30
CA LEU A 254 -17.22 -30.37 -1.74
C LEU A 254 -18.63 -29.93 -2.18
N ALA A 255 -19.68 -30.32 -1.43
CA ALA A 255 -21.05 -29.99 -1.78
C ALA A 255 -21.32 -28.47 -1.70
N THR A 256 -20.77 -27.79 -0.69
CA THR A 256 -20.89 -26.33 -0.53
C THR A 256 -20.17 -25.61 -1.67
N TYR A 257 -18.95 -26.03 -2.00
CA TYR A 257 -18.13 -25.38 -3.03
C TYR A 257 -18.67 -25.64 -4.44
N ARG A 258 -19.26 -26.82 -4.70
CA ARG A 258 -19.92 -27.13 -5.97
C ARG A 258 -21.00 -26.12 -6.35
N LYS A 259 -21.72 -25.54 -5.38
CA LYS A 259 -22.77 -24.53 -5.62
C LYS A 259 -22.25 -23.31 -6.39
N TYR A 260 -21.00 -22.94 -6.16
CA TYR A 260 -20.38 -21.73 -6.70
C TYR A 260 -19.33 -22.01 -7.79
N ALA A 261 -19.16 -23.28 -8.18
CA ALA A 261 -18.18 -23.72 -9.17
C ALA A 261 -18.23 -22.95 -10.51
N PHE A 262 -19.43 -22.53 -10.93
CA PHE A 262 -19.65 -21.82 -12.18
C PHE A 262 -20.06 -20.36 -11.98
N SER A 263 -20.00 -19.85 -10.75
CA SER A 263 -20.32 -18.46 -10.43
C SER A 263 -19.04 -17.63 -10.46
N PHE A 264 -18.59 -17.30 -11.68
CA PHE A 264 -17.28 -16.71 -11.88
C PHE A 264 -17.23 -15.31 -11.32
N VAL A 265 -16.27 -15.02 -10.45
CA VAL A 265 -15.99 -13.64 -10.02
C VAL A 265 -15.46 -12.87 -11.22
N THR A 266 -16.10 -11.74 -11.53
CA THR A 266 -15.74 -10.84 -12.64
C THR A 266 -15.34 -9.44 -12.17
N GLY A 267 -15.45 -9.17 -10.87
CA GLY A 267 -14.99 -7.92 -10.28
C GLY A 267 -15.09 -7.90 -8.76
N SER A 268 -14.38 -6.95 -8.16
CA SER A 268 -14.33 -6.68 -6.73
C SER A 268 -14.35 -5.17 -6.49
N GLU A 269 -15.08 -4.74 -5.47
CA GLU A 269 -15.21 -3.33 -5.11
C GLU A 269 -15.41 -3.18 -3.61
N ALA A 270 -14.59 -2.33 -2.97
CA ALA A 270 -14.78 -1.85 -1.62
C ALA A 270 -15.37 -0.45 -1.63
N SER A 271 -16.36 -0.23 -0.79
CA SER A 271 -16.93 1.09 -0.49
C SER A 271 -16.82 1.35 0.99
N TRP A 272 -16.69 2.60 1.40
CA TRP A 272 -16.51 2.95 2.80
C TRP A 272 -17.22 4.25 3.18
N SER A 273 -17.42 4.43 4.48
CA SER A 273 -17.80 5.70 5.10
C SER A 273 -17.00 5.88 6.39
N ALA A 274 -16.64 7.12 6.70
CA ALA A 274 -15.88 7.47 7.91
C ALA A 274 -16.58 8.65 8.61
N GLU A 275 -17.69 8.35 9.31
CA GLU A 275 -18.56 9.36 9.91
C GLU A 275 -18.89 9.03 11.36
N GLY A 276 -19.16 10.07 12.17
CA GLY A 276 -19.71 9.89 13.51
C GLY A 276 -18.84 9.08 14.48
N GLY A 277 -17.52 9.05 14.26
CA GLY A 277 -16.59 8.29 15.09
C GLY A 277 -16.48 6.80 14.73
N LYS A 278 -16.98 6.40 13.55
CA LYS A 278 -16.95 5.04 13.03
C LYS A 278 -16.43 5.00 11.60
N VAL A 279 -15.87 3.85 11.22
CA VAL A 279 -15.51 3.50 9.85
C VAL A 279 -16.25 2.23 9.48
N GLU A 280 -17.09 2.30 8.46
CA GLU A 280 -17.76 1.13 7.88
C GLU A 280 -17.20 0.91 6.48
N ALA A 281 -16.84 -0.34 6.16
CA ALA A 281 -16.39 -0.73 4.83
C ALA A 281 -17.16 -1.96 4.35
N THR A 282 -17.68 -1.90 3.13
CA THR A 282 -18.39 -3.00 2.47
C THR A 282 -17.58 -3.49 1.28
N TYR A 283 -17.23 -4.77 1.31
CA TYR A 283 -16.49 -5.48 0.28
C TYR A 283 -17.47 -6.31 -0.55
N ARG A 284 -17.54 -6.06 -1.86
CA ARG A 284 -18.45 -6.74 -2.77
C ARG A 284 -17.71 -7.38 -3.94
N LEU A 285 -18.08 -8.61 -4.24
CA LEU A 285 -17.72 -9.32 -5.47
C LEU A 285 -18.89 -9.26 -6.46
N THR A 286 -18.58 -9.08 -7.73
CA THR A 286 -19.50 -9.30 -8.85
C THR A 286 -19.27 -10.70 -9.40
N THR A 287 -20.34 -11.47 -9.60
CA THR A 287 -20.27 -12.86 -10.05
C THR A 287 -21.21 -13.11 -11.22
N GLU A 288 -20.76 -13.89 -12.20
CA GLU A 288 -21.53 -14.26 -13.39
C GLU A 288 -21.63 -15.79 -13.54
N PRO A 289 -22.85 -16.35 -13.68
CA PRO A 289 -23.03 -17.78 -13.91
C PRO A 289 -22.55 -18.16 -15.33
N GLN A 290 -21.61 -19.10 -15.43
CA GLN A 290 -21.22 -19.70 -16.72
C GLN A 290 -22.14 -20.85 -17.14
N GLU A 291 -22.76 -21.52 -16.17
CA GLU A 291 -23.90 -22.42 -16.33
C GLU A 291 -24.80 -22.34 -15.09
N GLY A 292 -26.04 -22.83 -15.22
CA GLY A 292 -27.05 -22.70 -14.17
C GLY A 292 -27.48 -21.25 -13.97
N THR A 293 -27.92 -20.91 -12.76
CA THR A 293 -28.44 -19.58 -12.40
C THR A 293 -27.74 -18.95 -11.20
N GLU A 294 -26.70 -19.61 -10.69
CA GLU A 294 -26.22 -19.39 -9.33
C GLU A 294 -25.23 -18.23 -9.30
N THR A 295 -25.49 -17.26 -8.42
CA THR A 295 -24.64 -16.09 -8.18
C THR A 295 -24.14 -16.07 -6.73
N GLY A 296 -23.01 -15.41 -6.50
CA GLY A 296 -22.30 -15.39 -5.22
C GLY A 296 -21.08 -16.30 -5.20
N THR A 297 -20.39 -16.35 -4.06
CA THR A 297 -19.19 -17.17 -3.88
C THR A 297 -18.98 -17.46 -2.39
N LEU A 298 -17.91 -18.19 -2.08
CA LEU A 298 -17.32 -18.27 -0.75
C LEU A 298 -16.14 -17.29 -0.68
N GLN A 299 -16.04 -16.57 0.44
CA GLN A 299 -14.95 -15.62 0.71
C GLN A 299 -14.25 -16.01 2.00
N ALA A 300 -12.92 -16.11 1.98
CA ALA A 300 -12.08 -16.32 3.16
C ALA A 300 -11.61 -14.94 3.66
N LEU A 301 -12.12 -14.52 4.82
CA LEU A 301 -11.77 -13.25 5.44
C LEU A 301 -10.48 -13.41 6.25
N TYR A 302 -9.59 -12.42 6.15
CA TYR A 302 -8.43 -12.31 7.03
C TYR A 302 -8.85 -11.96 8.46
N ARG A 303 -7.91 -12.11 9.41
CA ARG A 303 -8.12 -11.81 10.83
C ARG A 303 -8.67 -10.41 11.08
N HIS A 304 -8.03 -9.37 10.54
CA HIS A 304 -8.50 -7.99 10.69
C HIS A 304 -9.95 -7.79 10.20
N GLN A 305 -10.41 -8.56 9.21
CA GLN A 305 -11.78 -8.45 8.70
C GLN A 305 -12.79 -9.18 9.57
N TRP A 306 -12.52 -10.44 9.94
CA TRP A 306 -13.49 -11.22 10.69
C TRP A 306 -13.58 -10.82 12.16
N LEU A 307 -12.60 -10.08 12.70
CA LEU A 307 -12.69 -9.43 14.00
C LEU A 307 -13.74 -8.31 14.02
N HIS A 308 -13.99 -7.68 12.86
CA HIS A 308 -14.80 -6.47 12.74
C HIS A 308 -16.07 -6.66 11.90
N THR A 309 -16.41 -7.89 11.51
CA THR A 309 -17.67 -8.20 10.82
C THR A 309 -18.70 -8.81 11.77
N THR A 310 -19.97 -8.48 11.55
CA THR A 310 -21.11 -9.17 12.17
C THR A 310 -21.80 -10.12 11.19
N ASP A 311 -21.33 -10.19 9.94
CA ASP A 311 -21.90 -11.08 8.94
C ASP A 311 -21.69 -12.56 9.30
N PRO A 312 -22.64 -13.45 8.97
CA PRO A 312 -22.53 -14.86 9.29
C PRO A 312 -21.29 -15.52 8.65
N LEU A 313 -20.52 -16.22 9.48
CA LEU A 313 -19.39 -17.05 9.08
C LEU A 313 -19.80 -18.54 9.10
N THR A 314 -19.23 -19.32 8.19
CA THR A 314 -19.36 -20.77 8.18
C THR A 314 -18.42 -21.40 9.22
N SER A 315 -18.48 -22.72 9.39
CA SER A 315 -17.51 -23.46 10.21
C SER A 315 -16.16 -23.69 9.51
N TYR A 316 -16.04 -23.35 8.23
CA TYR A 316 -14.83 -23.58 7.45
C TYR A 316 -13.78 -22.49 7.71
N THR A 317 -12.51 -22.92 7.72
CA THR A 317 -11.35 -22.07 7.98
C THR A 317 -10.17 -22.47 7.12
N TYR A 318 -9.26 -21.52 6.89
CA TYR A 318 -7.96 -21.78 6.26
C TYR A 318 -6.83 -21.25 7.13
N VAL A 319 -5.72 -21.99 7.19
CA VAL A 319 -4.42 -21.47 7.66
C VAL A 319 -3.89 -20.45 6.65
N SER A 320 -3.26 -19.38 7.14
CA SER A 320 -2.53 -18.40 6.33
C SER A 320 -1.36 -17.79 7.12
N PRO A 321 -0.45 -17.04 6.49
CA PRO A 321 0.56 -16.23 7.18
C PRO A 321 0.00 -15.15 8.11
N ARG A 322 -1.30 -14.85 8.01
CA ARG A 322 -2.03 -13.84 8.79
C ARG A 322 -2.98 -14.50 9.80
N SER A 323 -2.57 -15.64 10.35
CA SER A 323 -3.40 -16.53 11.17
C SER A 323 -4.55 -17.18 10.39
N THR A 324 -5.53 -17.70 11.13
CA THR A 324 -6.73 -18.34 10.59
C THR A 324 -7.57 -17.34 9.79
N MET A 325 -7.86 -17.68 8.54
CA MET A 325 -8.91 -17.05 7.74
C MET A 325 -10.24 -17.77 7.97
N LYS A 326 -11.34 -17.03 8.10
CA LYS A 326 -12.69 -17.59 8.29
C LYS A 326 -13.51 -17.45 7.03
N VAL A 327 -14.25 -18.49 6.68
CA VAL A 327 -15.01 -18.51 5.42
C VAL A 327 -16.44 -18.05 5.65
N ARG A 328 -16.94 -17.21 4.75
CA ARG A 328 -18.35 -16.84 4.65
C ARG A 328 -18.94 -17.20 3.29
N GLU A 329 -20.25 -17.39 3.27
CA GLU A 329 -21.02 -17.59 2.04
C GLU A 329 -21.73 -16.29 1.67
N GLY A 330 -21.47 -15.77 0.47
CA GLY A 330 -22.10 -14.56 -0.05
C GLY A 330 -21.20 -13.72 -0.94
N ALA A 331 -21.81 -12.82 -1.70
CA ALA A 331 -21.09 -11.91 -2.60
C ALA A 331 -20.51 -10.68 -1.89
N SER A 332 -21.00 -10.31 -0.71
CA SER A 332 -20.54 -9.09 -0.01
C SER A 332 -20.52 -9.22 1.50
N PHE A 333 -19.57 -8.58 2.19
CA PHE A 333 -19.54 -8.46 3.64
C PHE A 333 -19.16 -7.05 4.08
N THR A 334 -19.43 -6.73 5.33
CA THR A 334 -19.17 -5.42 5.93
C THR A 334 -18.32 -5.56 7.18
N THR A 335 -17.40 -4.62 7.38
CA THR A 335 -16.63 -4.43 8.62
C THR A 335 -16.99 -3.08 9.25
N GLU A 336 -17.13 -3.03 10.58
CA GLU A 336 -17.31 -1.79 11.34
C GLU A 336 -16.15 -1.65 12.35
N GLN A 337 -15.46 -0.51 12.30
CA GLN A 337 -14.35 -0.17 13.20
C GLN A 337 -14.59 1.20 13.85
N ALA A 338 -13.98 1.43 15.01
CA ALA A 338 -13.90 2.77 15.58
C ALA A 338 -12.94 3.63 14.74
N SER A 339 -13.29 4.89 14.48
CA SER A 339 -12.37 5.81 13.81
C SER A 339 -11.16 6.11 14.69
N SER A 340 -9.97 6.18 14.09
CA SER A 340 -8.78 6.69 14.79
C SER A 340 -8.70 8.21 14.68
N GLY A 341 -8.45 8.88 15.81
CA GLY A 341 -8.31 10.33 15.86
C GLY A 341 -6.99 10.80 15.26
N VAL A 342 -7.01 11.93 14.53
CA VAL A 342 -5.82 12.58 13.96
C VAL A 342 -5.77 14.04 14.40
N LEU A 343 -4.70 14.46 15.09
CA LEU A 343 -4.52 15.86 15.47
C LEU A 343 -3.40 16.52 14.65
N PRO A 344 -3.47 17.83 14.34
CA PRO A 344 -2.35 18.54 13.71
C PRO A 344 -1.12 18.61 14.63
N ALA A 345 -1.36 18.66 15.94
CA ALA A 345 -0.40 18.42 17.02
C ALA A 345 -1.15 18.01 18.29
N LEU A 346 -0.46 17.42 19.27
CA LEU A 346 -1.04 17.27 20.60
C LEU A 346 -1.47 18.64 21.16
N PRO A 347 -2.53 18.71 21.99
CA PRO A 347 -3.05 19.98 22.47
C PRO A 347 -2.10 20.67 23.46
N GLU A 348 -2.26 21.98 23.61
CA GLU A 348 -1.53 22.77 24.60
C GLU A 348 -1.70 22.18 26.01
N SER A 349 -0.59 22.10 26.74
CA SER A 349 -0.52 21.49 28.06
C SER A 349 0.23 22.36 29.06
N SER A 350 -0.29 22.43 30.29
CA SER A 350 0.32 23.18 31.38
C SER A 350 1.64 22.59 31.90
N GLY A 351 1.96 21.35 31.53
CA GLY A 351 3.24 20.72 31.89
C GLY A 351 4.43 21.22 31.07
N VAL A 352 4.18 21.82 29.90
CA VAL A 352 5.23 22.26 28.98
C VAL A 352 5.86 23.58 29.47
N ASP A 353 7.15 23.56 29.80
CA ASP A 353 7.95 24.79 29.95
C ASP A 353 8.12 25.46 28.57
N THR A 354 7.41 26.57 28.38
CA THR A 354 7.37 27.32 27.12
C THR A 354 8.72 27.95 26.78
N ALA A 355 9.52 28.35 27.75
CA ALA A 355 10.84 28.93 27.50
C ALA A 355 11.82 27.87 27.00
N ARG A 356 11.76 26.66 27.56
CA ARG A 356 12.54 25.51 27.09
C ARG A 356 12.12 25.09 25.68
N LEU A 357 10.82 24.96 25.44
CA LEU A 357 10.28 24.59 24.13
C LEU A 357 10.67 25.63 23.07
N LYS A 358 10.56 26.92 23.38
CA LYS A 358 11.04 28.00 22.50
C LYS A 358 12.52 27.81 22.15
N GLY A 359 13.37 27.49 23.12
CA GLY A 359 14.80 27.23 22.87
C GLY A 359 15.01 26.13 21.83
N TYR A 360 14.31 25.00 21.94
CA TYR A 360 14.40 23.92 20.95
C TYR A 360 13.81 24.30 19.58
N LEU A 361 12.73 25.08 19.54
CA LEU A 361 12.18 25.60 18.30
C LEU A 361 13.17 26.54 17.59
N ASP A 362 13.84 27.40 18.35
CA ASP A 362 14.86 28.32 17.83
C ASP A 362 16.09 27.57 17.29
N GLU A 363 16.46 26.41 17.86
CA GLU A 363 17.53 25.55 17.33
C GLU A 363 17.22 25.06 15.92
N VAL A 364 16.00 24.56 15.69
CA VAL A 364 15.58 24.05 14.36
C VAL A 364 15.37 25.20 13.39
N ALA A 365 14.60 26.22 13.78
CA ALA A 365 14.30 27.36 12.92
C ALA A 365 15.55 28.20 12.62
N GLY A 366 16.53 28.21 13.52
CA GLY A 366 17.80 28.93 13.41
C GLY A 366 18.92 28.14 12.75
N ALA A 367 18.70 26.88 12.39
CA ALA A 367 19.70 26.06 11.72
C ALA A 367 20.19 26.71 10.41
N ALA A 368 21.49 26.60 10.14
CA ALA A 368 22.08 27.11 8.90
C ALA A 368 21.51 26.42 7.66
N ASP A 369 21.14 25.15 7.82
CA ASP A 369 20.44 24.34 6.82
C ASP A 369 19.29 23.57 7.50
N PRO A 370 18.06 24.12 7.49
CA PRO A 370 16.89 23.47 8.08
C PRO A 370 16.50 22.14 7.41
N PHE A 371 17.00 21.88 6.19
CA PHE A 371 16.75 20.64 5.44
C PHE A 371 17.89 19.63 5.56
N SER A 372 18.95 19.94 6.32
CA SER A 372 20.04 19.01 6.64
C SER A 372 20.69 18.37 5.41
N GLY A 373 20.82 19.13 4.32
CA GLY A 373 21.41 18.68 3.06
C GLY A 373 20.52 17.76 2.23
N ALA A 374 19.26 17.55 2.60
CA ALA A 374 18.33 16.71 1.86
C ALA A 374 18.15 17.20 0.42
N THR A 375 18.17 16.28 -0.54
CA THR A 375 18.00 16.61 -1.96
C THR A 375 17.00 15.71 -2.66
N ASP A 376 16.93 14.43 -2.30
CA ASP A 376 15.95 13.50 -2.86
C ASP A 376 14.58 13.63 -2.16
N THR A 377 13.59 12.96 -2.74
CA THR A 377 12.20 12.98 -2.27
C THR A 377 12.05 12.47 -0.83
N TYR A 378 12.72 11.39 -0.43
CA TYR A 378 12.55 10.81 0.91
C TYR A 378 13.10 11.73 2.00
N TRP A 379 14.38 12.09 1.91
CA TRP A 379 15.02 12.92 2.92
C TRP A 379 14.45 14.33 2.96
N THR A 380 14.03 14.87 1.81
CA THR A 380 13.31 16.15 1.79
C THR A 380 11.95 16.02 2.44
N GLY A 381 11.23 14.90 2.19
CA GLY A 381 9.99 14.56 2.87
C GLY A 381 10.17 14.53 4.40
N LYS A 382 11.13 13.77 4.93
CA LYS A 382 11.40 13.74 6.38
C LYS A 382 11.67 15.12 6.96
N ALA A 383 12.47 15.94 6.29
CA ALA A 383 12.72 17.31 6.72
C ALA A 383 11.47 18.20 6.68
N LEU A 384 10.63 18.07 5.64
CA LEU A 384 9.32 18.75 5.57
C LEU A 384 8.41 18.32 6.73
N GLY A 385 8.34 17.03 7.02
CA GLY A 385 7.56 16.48 8.15
C GLY A 385 8.02 17.05 9.50
N LYS A 386 9.34 17.03 9.75
CA LYS A 386 9.95 17.63 10.94
C LYS A 386 9.57 19.09 11.13
N LEU A 387 9.68 19.90 10.08
CA LEU A 387 9.31 21.32 10.16
C LEU A 387 7.79 21.49 10.36
N ALA A 388 6.98 20.66 9.71
CA ALA A 388 5.52 20.72 9.78
C ALA A 388 4.98 20.39 11.19
N GLN A 389 5.56 19.42 11.89
CA GLN A 389 5.22 19.12 13.30
C GLN A 389 5.41 20.34 14.23
N LEU A 390 6.37 21.21 13.93
CA LEU A 390 6.76 22.33 14.80
C LEU A 390 5.95 23.60 14.60
N VAL A 391 5.28 23.76 13.45
CA VAL A 391 4.41 24.92 13.17
C VAL A 391 3.29 25.07 14.21
N PRO A 392 2.41 24.07 14.42
CA PRO A 392 1.35 24.18 15.43
C PRO A 392 1.90 24.27 16.85
N VAL A 393 3.05 23.66 17.14
CA VAL A 393 3.70 23.73 18.46
C VAL A 393 4.20 25.16 18.76
N ALA A 394 4.81 25.84 17.78
CA ALA A 394 5.22 27.24 17.92
C ALA A 394 4.01 28.17 18.10
N ASP A 395 2.91 27.91 17.39
CA ASP A 395 1.66 28.67 17.49
C ASP A 395 1.03 28.56 18.89
N GLN A 396 1.00 27.35 19.47
CA GLN A 396 0.44 27.08 20.81
C GLN A 396 1.11 27.92 21.91
N ILE A 397 2.43 28.14 21.83
CA ILE A 397 3.15 28.94 22.83
C ILE A 397 3.27 30.43 22.48
N GLY A 398 2.59 30.89 21.42
CA GLY A 398 2.57 32.29 20.99
C GLY A 398 3.81 32.75 20.24
N GLU A 399 4.67 31.84 19.79
CA GLU A 399 5.89 32.13 19.02
C GLU A 399 5.60 32.34 17.54
N SER A 400 4.72 33.31 17.23
CA SER A 400 4.22 33.59 15.88
C SER A 400 5.34 33.83 14.85
N ALA A 401 6.45 34.48 15.25
CA ALA A 401 7.57 34.74 14.34
C ALA A 401 8.30 33.44 13.93
N THR A 402 8.46 32.51 14.86
CA THR A 402 9.04 31.19 14.58
C THR A 402 8.08 30.34 13.76
N ARG A 403 6.78 30.34 14.09
CA ARG A 403 5.72 29.71 13.28
C ARG A 403 5.76 30.19 11.83
N ASP A 404 5.75 31.51 11.61
CA ASP A 404 5.71 32.09 10.26
C ASP A 404 7.00 31.79 9.48
N LYS A 405 8.15 31.74 10.16
CA LYS A 405 9.42 31.32 9.55
C LYS A 405 9.38 29.87 9.10
N LEU A 406 8.90 28.95 9.95
CA LEU A 406 8.77 27.53 9.62
C LEU A 406 7.80 27.33 8.44
N LEU A 407 6.66 28.02 8.45
CA LEU A 407 5.71 28.02 7.32
C LEU A 407 6.36 28.51 6.01
N GLY A 408 7.16 29.57 6.08
CA GLY A 408 7.90 30.07 4.92
C GLY A 408 8.87 29.03 4.36
N LEU A 409 9.66 28.38 5.21
CA LEU A 409 10.59 27.31 4.79
C LEU A 409 9.87 26.13 4.12
N ILE A 410 8.73 25.71 4.68
CA ILE A 410 7.92 24.62 4.12
C ILE A 410 7.37 25.02 2.75
N LYS A 411 6.77 26.22 2.65
CA LYS A 411 6.24 26.73 1.38
C LYS A 411 7.33 26.80 0.31
N ASP A 412 8.43 27.50 0.59
CA ASP A 412 9.51 27.68 -0.38
C ASP A 412 9.99 26.33 -0.96
N ARG A 413 10.13 25.31 -0.10
CA ARG A 413 10.55 23.97 -0.53
C ARG A 413 9.47 23.20 -1.29
N LEU A 414 8.21 23.27 -0.87
CA LEU A 414 7.10 22.65 -1.60
C LEU A 414 6.93 23.30 -2.98
N GLU A 415 7.01 24.63 -3.07
CA GLU A 415 6.90 25.40 -4.31
C GLU A 415 8.05 25.08 -5.28
N GLU A 416 9.27 24.86 -4.77
CA GLU A 416 10.40 24.35 -5.56
C GLU A 416 10.05 22.99 -6.20
N TRP A 417 9.65 22.00 -5.39
CA TRP A 417 9.33 20.65 -5.88
C TRP A 417 8.11 20.61 -6.79
N PHE A 418 7.12 21.47 -6.52
CA PHE A 418 5.88 21.58 -7.29
C PHE A 418 6.02 22.41 -8.57
N THR A 419 7.25 22.79 -8.95
CA THR A 419 7.56 23.49 -10.18
C THR A 419 8.55 22.68 -11.01
N ALA A 420 8.15 22.29 -12.22
CA ALA A 420 8.99 21.54 -13.14
C ALA A 420 10.21 22.34 -13.64
N GLY A 421 11.26 21.61 -14.06
CA GLY A 421 12.47 22.18 -14.68
C GLY A 421 13.54 22.67 -13.71
N GLY A 422 13.34 22.49 -12.41
CA GLY A 422 14.29 22.82 -11.34
C GLY A 422 15.33 21.73 -11.05
N ALA A 423 16.11 21.95 -9.99
CA ALA A 423 17.02 20.91 -9.46
C ALA A 423 16.23 19.75 -8.81
N SER A 424 15.04 20.06 -8.33
CA SER A 424 14.04 19.12 -7.84
C SER A 424 12.78 19.29 -8.69
N GLU A 425 12.18 18.22 -9.17
CA GLU A 425 10.92 18.27 -9.91
C GLU A 425 10.15 16.96 -9.84
N PHE A 426 8.84 17.01 -10.09
CA PHE A 426 8.04 15.84 -10.40
C PHE A 426 7.91 15.66 -11.91
N SER A 427 8.03 14.42 -12.38
CA SER A 427 7.82 14.04 -13.78
C SER A 427 6.86 12.87 -13.90
N TYR A 428 5.97 12.93 -14.88
CA TYR A 428 4.95 11.93 -15.14
C TYR A 428 5.40 10.93 -16.21
N ASP A 429 5.45 9.65 -15.86
CA ASP A 429 5.67 8.55 -16.78
C ASP A 429 4.32 8.09 -17.35
N LYS A 430 4.11 8.30 -18.64
CA LYS A 430 2.86 7.95 -19.34
C LYS A 430 2.68 6.45 -19.61
N ASP A 431 3.77 5.68 -19.60
CA ASP A 431 3.71 4.24 -19.86
C ASP A 431 3.25 3.52 -18.59
N TRP A 432 3.77 3.95 -17.43
CA TRP A 432 3.39 3.44 -16.11
C TRP A 432 2.28 4.21 -15.41
N LYS A 433 1.89 5.37 -15.97
CA LYS A 433 0.85 6.25 -15.44
C LYS A 433 1.12 6.61 -13.97
N THR A 434 2.31 7.17 -13.73
CA THR A 434 2.82 7.47 -12.39
C THR A 434 3.64 8.76 -12.36
N LEU A 435 3.59 9.45 -11.22
CA LEU A 435 4.38 10.63 -10.94
C LEU A 435 5.62 10.24 -10.14
N THR A 436 6.81 10.54 -10.66
CA THR A 436 8.10 10.28 -10.02
C THR A 436 8.79 11.60 -9.70
N GLY A 437 9.17 11.80 -8.44
CA GLY A 437 10.00 12.93 -8.02
C GLY A 437 11.49 12.67 -8.24
N TYR A 438 12.20 13.65 -8.79
CA TYR A 438 13.65 13.64 -8.98
C TYR A 438 14.30 14.80 -8.21
N PRO A 439 15.43 14.60 -7.51
CA PRO A 439 16.17 13.34 -7.35
C PRO A 439 15.39 12.25 -6.61
N ALA A 440 15.47 11.03 -7.14
CA ALA A 440 14.82 9.85 -6.58
C ALA A 440 15.77 9.11 -5.62
N SER A 441 15.21 8.29 -4.75
CA SER A 441 15.95 7.44 -3.79
C SER A 441 15.17 6.15 -3.54
N TYR A 442 15.85 5.13 -3.00
CA TYR A 442 15.24 3.85 -2.59
C TYR A 442 14.43 3.11 -3.67
N GLY A 443 14.71 3.39 -4.95
CA GLY A 443 14.01 2.78 -6.07
C GLY A 443 12.65 3.43 -6.39
N SER A 444 12.36 4.62 -5.86
CA SER A 444 11.13 5.36 -6.19
C SER A 444 11.00 5.65 -7.69
N ASP A 445 12.10 5.70 -8.44
CA ASP A 445 12.09 5.86 -9.89
C ASP A 445 12.14 4.54 -10.66
N THR A 446 13.13 3.72 -10.37
CA THR A 446 13.50 2.52 -11.15
C THR A 446 12.67 1.31 -10.80
N GLU A 447 12.05 1.31 -9.63
CA GLU A 447 11.29 0.20 -9.06
C GLU A 447 9.87 0.60 -8.66
N LEU A 448 9.55 1.91 -8.71
CA LEU A 448 8.29 2.51 -8.26
C LEU A 448 7.98 2.21 -6.79
N ASN A 449 9.03 2.13 -5.97
CA ASN A 449 8.90 1.87 -4.55
C ASN A 449 8.42 3.11 -3.80
N ASP A 450 7.71 2.91 -2.70
CA ASP A 450 7.68 3.86 -1.57
C ASP A 450 7.08 5.25 -1.84
N HIS A 451 6.36 5.45 -2.94
CA HIS A 451 5.74 6.74 -3.24
C HIS A 451 4.85 7.24 -2.10
N HIS A 452 4.14 6.35 -1.41
CA HIS A 452 3.30 6.71 -0.25
C HIS A 452 4.12 7.12 0.97
N PHE A 453 5.29 6.50 1.22
CA PHE A 453 6.21 6.95 2.26
C PHE A 453 6.75 8.34 1.93
N HIS A 454 7.28 8.53 0.72
CA HIS A 454 7.91 9.77 0.30
C HIS A 454 6.88 10.92 0.24
N TYR A 455 5.80 10.73 -0.52
CA TYR A 455 4.85 11.80 -0.82
C TYR A 455 3.89 12.06 0.35
N GLY A 456 3.71 11.08 1.25
CA GLY A 456 2.97 11.27 2.51
C GLY A 456 3.48 12.46 3.31
N TYR A 457 4.81 12.65 3.37
CA TYR A 457 5.40 13.82 4.02
C TYR A 457 5.09 15.15 3.32
N TYR A 458 5.05 15.17 1.99
CA TYR A 458 4.71 16.38 1.22
C TYR A 458 3.25 16.76 1.44
N VAL A 459 2.35 15.77 1.41
CA VAL A 459 0.92 15.97 1.68
C VAL A 459 0.72 16.41 3.14
N TYR A 460 1.45 15.84 4.09
CA TYR A 460 1.39 16.24 5.50
C TYR A 460 1.83 17.69 5.69
N ALA A 461 2.99 18.07 5.14
CA ALA A 461 3.48 19.44 5.21
C ALA A 461 2.53 20.44 4.54
N ALA A 462 1.96 20.08 3.39
CA ALA A 462 0.95 20.87 2.71
C ALA A 462 -0.35 21.01 3.53
N ALA A 463 -0.78 19.95 4.23
CA ALA A 463 -1.94 20.00 5.14
C ALA A 463 -1.73 20.97 6.29
N ILE A 464 -0.52 20.98 6.88
CA ILE A 464 -0.15 21.97 7.90
C ILE A 464 -0.13 23.39 7.31
N VAL A 465 0.41 23.59 6.10
CA VAL A 465 0.34 24.91 5.44
C VAL A 465 -1.12 25.33 5.23
N ALA A 466 -1.98 24.43 4.75
CA ALA A 466 -3.39 24.70 4.50
C ALA A 466 -4.14 25.14 5.77
N GLN A 467 -3.76 24.63 6.95
CA GLN A 467 -4.32 25.07 8.23
C GLN A 467 -4.17 26.59 8.46
N TYR A 468 -3.06 27.18 8.00
CA TYR A 468 -2.71 28.59 8.23
C TYR A 468 -2.89 29.48 6.99
N ASP A 469 -2.88 28.92 5.78
CA ASP A 469 -3.00 29.65 4.52
C ASP A 469 -3.86 28.91 3.49
N GLN A 470 -5.16 29.21 3.51
CA GLN A 470 -6.16 28.66 2.59
C GLN A 470 -5.98 29.15 1.14
N ALA A 471 -5.34 30.31 0.93
CA ALA A 471 -5.13 30.83 -0.41
C ALA A 471 -4.00 30.07 -1.12
N TRP A 472 -2.95 29.69 -0.38
CA TRP A 472 -1.89 28.81 -0.87
C TRP A 472 -2.44 27.42 -1.26
N ALA A 473 -3.35 26.88 -0.45
CA ALA A 473 -3.93 25.54 -0.64
C ALA A 473 -5.03 25.47 -1.72
N ALA A 474 -5.47 26.59 -2.28
CA ALA A 474 -6.47 26.60 -3.33
C ALA A 474 -5.98 25.86 -4.59
N ASP A 475 -6.89 25.22 -5.33
CA ASP A 475 -6.55 24.48 -6.55
C ASP A 475 -5.90 25.38 -7.62
N SER A 476 -6.28 26.66 -7.69
CA SER A 476 -5.66 27.65 -8.57
C SER A 476 -4.23 28.02 -8.18
N ALA A 477 -3.82 27.71 -6.95
CA ALA A 477 -2.47 27.85 -6.42
C ALA A 477 -1.81 26.46 -6.35
N TRP A 478 -1.45 25.96 -5.18
CA TRP A 478 -0.67 24.72 -5.04
C TRP A 478 -1.50 23.47 -4.76
N GLY A 479 -2.81 23.62 -4.50
CA GLY A 479 -3.70 22.50 -4.18
C GLY A 479 -3.78 21.43 -5.27
N THR A 480 -3.69 21.83 -6.55
CA THR A 480 -3.70 20.88 -7.67
C THR A 480 -2.46 19.97 -7.67
N MET A 481 -1.28 20.48 -7.33
CA MET A 481 -0.07 19.65 -7.23
C MET A 481 -0.15 18.69 -6.05
N VAL A 482 -0.63 19.14 -4.88
CA VAL A 482 -0.87 18.25 -3.73
C VAL A 482 -1.82 17.11 -4.11
N LYS A 483 -2.95 17.43 -4.76
CA LYS A 483 -3.89 16.43 -5.26
C LYS A 483 -3.29 15.51 -6.32
N THR A 484 -2.28 15.95 -7.08
CA THR A 484 -1.60 15.13 -8.09
C THR A 484 -0.68 14.09 -7.43
N LEU A 485 0.01 14.44 -6.34
CA LEU A 485 0.75 13.47 -5.50
C LEU A 485 -0.20 12.47 -4.82
N VAL A 486 -1.36 12.94 -4.35
CA VAL A 486 -2.41 12.06 -3.78
C VAL A 486 -2.96 11.11 -4.84
N ARG A 487 -3.23 11.59 -6.06
CA ARG A 487 -3.66 10.74 -7.17
C ARG A 487 -2.61 9.70 -7.54
N ASP A 488 -1.32 9.99 -7.40
CA ASP A 488 -0.31 8.96 -7.65
C ASP A 488 -0.28 7.87 -6.57
N THR A 489 -0.54 8.20 -5.30
CA THR A 489 -0.34 7.27 -4.17
C THR A 489 -1.63 6.60 -3.69
N ALA A 490 -2.67 7.39 -3.47
CA ALA A 490 -3.94 7.00 -2.86
C ALA A 490 -5.12 7.59 -3.65
N ASN A 491 -5.13 7.38 -4.97
CA ASN A 491 -6.19 7.89 -5.84
C ASN A 491 -7.59 7.43 -5.37
N PRO A 492 -8.52 8.34 -5.01
CA PRO A 492 -9.86 7.97 -4.60
C PRO A 492 -10.76 7.55 -5.79
N SER A 493 -10.34 7.80 -7.03
CA SER A 493 -11.18 7.61 -8.22
C SER A 493 -10.82 6.35 -9.00
N ARG A 494 -11.82 5.50 -9.27
CA ARG A 494 -11.70 4.35 -10.19
C ARG A 494 -11.80 4.73 -11.66
N ASP A 495 -12.32 5.92 -11.96
CA ASP A 495 -12.54 6.44 -13.31
C ASP A 495 -11.37 7.32 -13.80
N ASP A 496 -10.31 7.45 -13.00
CA ASP A 496 -9.12 8.21 -13.40
C ASP A 496 -8.33 7.46 -14.48
N ALA A 497 -8.10 8.12 -15.62
CA ALA A 497 -7.34 7.56 -16.73
C ALA A 497 -5.82 7.76 -16.59
N GLU A 498 -5.37 8.58 -15.64
CA GLU A 498 -3.95 8.97 -15.47
C GLU A 498 -3.28 8.30 -14.27
N PHE A 499 -4.03 7.78 -13.30
CA PHE A 499 -3.44 7.11 -12.14
C PHE A 499 -4.29 5.91 -11.72
N PRO A 500 -3.67 4.80 -11.26
CA PRO A 500 -4.41 3.67 -10.74
C PRO A 500 -5.14 4.06 -9.45
N PHE A 501 -6.30 3.44 -9.24
CA PHE A 501 -7.03 3.53 -7.98
C PHE A 501 -6.18 2.98 -6.83
N LEU A 502 -6.02 3.76 -5.75
CA LEU A 502 -5.28 3.40 -4.54
C LEU A 502 -3.96 2.64 -4.78
N ARG A 503 -3.07 3.15 -5.65
CA ARG A 503 -1.86 2.47 -6.16
C ARG A 503 -1.30 1.40 -5.21
N GLY A 504 -0.86 1.80 -4.01
CA GLY A 504 -0.19 0.90 -3.07
C GLY A 504 -1.06 0.32 -1.95
N PHE A 505 -2.31 0.76 -1.77
CA PHE A 505 -3.13 0.27 -0.66
C PHE A 505 -3.95 -0.95 -1.06
N ASP A 506 -3.63 -2.09 -0.45
CA ASP A 506 -4.36 -3.33 -0.67
C ASP A 506 -5.59 -3.39 0.23
N LEU A 507 -6.76 -3.12 -0.36
CA LEU A 507 -8.03 -3.05 0.34
C LEU A 507 -8.38 -4.34 1.10
N TYR A 508 -7.96 -5.50 0.60
CA TYR A 508 -8.32 -6.77 1.21
C TYR A 508 -7.26 -7.27 2.19
N ALA A 509 -5.97 -7.06 1.93
CA ALA A 509 -4.92 -7.33 2.93
C ALA A 509 -4.97 -6.33 4.10
N GLY A 510 -5.54 -5.15 3.85
CA GLY A 510 -5.81 -4.11 4.83
C GLY A 510 -4.63 -3.19 5.11
N HIS A 511 -3.59 -3.22 4.29
CA HIS A 511 -2.39 -2.40 4.45
C HIS A 511 -1.75 -2.09 3.10
N SER A 512 -0.84 -1.12 3.06
CA SER A 512 -0.09 -0.79 1.85
C SER A 512 1.02 -1.80 1.54
N TRP A 513 1.47 -1.82 0.28
CA TRP A 513 2.68 -2.50 -0.15
C TRP A 513 3.71 -1.49 -0.65
N ALA A 514 4.98 -1.74 -0.33
CA ALA A 514 6.12 -0.86 -0.62
C ALA A 514 6.69 -1.06 -2.02
N SER A 515 6.91 -2.31 -2.45
CA SER A 515 7.61 -2.58 -3.71
C SER A 515 6.71 -2.45 -4.94
N GLY A 516 7.09 -1.60 -5.90
CA GLY A 516 6.32 -1.41 -7.13
C GLY A 516 6.24 -2.64 -8.03
N HIS A 517 7.24 -3.53 -7.94
CA HIS A 517 7.39 -4.67 -8.84
C HIS A 517 7.07 -6.04 -8.22
N GLN A 518 6.99 -6.16 -6.89
CA GLN A 518 6.71 -7.43 -6.20
C GLN A 518 7.67 -8.58 -6.58
N GLY A 519 8.92 -8.29 -6.93
CA GLY A 519 9.83 -9.25 -7.58
C GLY A 519 10.56 -10.15 -6.59
N PHE A 520 9.86 -10.79 -5.66
CA PHE A 520 10.46 -11.60 -4.60
C PHE A 520 9.75 -12.93 -4.42
N ALA A 521 10.47 -13.94 -3.94
CA ALA A 521 9.89 -15.24 -3.59
C ALA A 521 8.86 -15.13 -2.45
N ALA A 522 9.06 -14.17 -1.55
CA ALA A 522 8.23 -13.95 -0.37
C ALA A 522 6.97 -13.09 -0.63
N GLY A 523 6.72 -12.66 -1.87
CA GLY A 523 5.58 -11.80 -2.20
C GLY A 523 5.95 -10.32 -2.30
N ASN A 524 4.99 -9.43 -2.08
CA ASN A 524 5.28 -8.02 -1.84
C ASN A 524 5.64 -7.81 -0.36
N ASN A 525 6.11 -6.63 0.02
CA ASN A 525 6.50 -6.31 1.38
C ASN A 525 6.09 -4.89 1.78
N GLN A 526 6.00 -4.65 3.08
CA GLN A 526 5.97 -3.32 3.68
C GLN A 526 6.81 -3.37 4.96
N GLU A 527 7.76 -2.44 5.07
CA GLU A 527 8.57 -2.25 6.28
C GLU A 527 7.88 -1.25 7.20
N SER A 528 8.01 0.04 6.88
CA SER A 528 7.53 1.18 7.65
C SER A 528 6.02 1.38 7.52
N SER A 529 5.25 0.60 8.26
CA SER A 529 3.79 0.75 8.28
C SER A 529 3.33 2.12 8.80
N SER A 530 4.12 2.74 9.69
CA SER A 530 3.87 4.07 10.24
C SER A 530 4.02 5.20 9.23
N GLU A 531 4.86 5.05 8.19
CA GLU A 531 4.91 6.02 7.09
C GLU A 531 3.69 5.92 6.16
N SER A 532 3.10 4.74 5.99
CA SER A 532 1.79 4.60 5.33
C SER A 532 0.66 5.25 6.16
N ILE A 533 0.68 5.04 7.48
CA ILE A 533 -0.21 5.76 8.41
C ILE A 533 -0.05 7.28 8.31
N ASN A 534 1.17 7.78 8.12
CA ASN A 534 1.44 9.20 7.96
C ASN A 534 0.71 9.78 6.72
N LEU A 535 0.72 9.09 5.57
CA LEU A 535 -0.09 9.50 4.42
C LEU A 535 -1.59 9.49 4.75
N SER A 536 -2.09 8.44 5.39
CA SER A 536 -3.51 8.35 5.77
C SER A 536 -3.95 9.52 6.67
N ALA A 537 -3.13 9.85 7.67
CA ALA A 537 -3.33 11.00 8.54
C ALA A 537 -3.22 12.34 7.79
N ALA A 538 -2.28 12.45 6.85
CA ALA A 538 -2.13 13.63 5.99
C ALA A 538 -3.37 13.87 5.13
N LEU A 539 -4.02 12.81 4.61
CA LEU A 539 -5.28 12.92 3.87
C LEU A 539 -6.42 13.42 4.76
N VAL A 540 -6.53 12.94 6.00
CA VAL A 540 -7.49 13.45 6.99
C VAL A 540 -7.28 14.94 7.23
N LEU A 541 -6.03 15.35 7.48
CA LEU A 541 -5.69 16.75 7.76
C LEU A 541 -5.91 17.65 6.53
N TRP A 542 -5.46 17.23 5.34
CA TRP A 542 -5.63 17.97 4.09
C TRP A 542 -7.11 18.13 3.74
N GLY A 543 -7.87 17.02 3.75
CA GLY A 543 -9.30 17.04 3.47
C GLY A 543 -10.06 17.91 4.46
N SER A 544 -9.75 17.82 5.75
CA SER A 544 -10.35 18.68 6.77
C SER A 544 -9.99 20.16 6.59
N ALA A 545 -8.73 20.47 6.26
CA ALA A 545 -8.26 21.84 6.08
C ALA A 545 -8.84 22.49 4.82
N THR A 546 -9.06 21.73 3.75
CA THR A 546 -9.50 22.23 2.44
C THR A 546 -11.00 22.05 2.17
N GLY A 547 -11.72 21.32 3.03
CA GLY A 547 -13.13 20.98 2.85
C GLY A 547 -13.37 19.88 1.81
N ASP A 548 -12.38 19.01 1.57
CA ASP A 548 -12.49 17.84 0.70
C ASP A 548 -12.89 16.61 1.54
N ASP A 549 -14.19 16.41 1.71
CA ASP A 549 -14.76 15.30 2.49
C ASP A 549 -14.35 13.93 1.91
N SER A 550 -14.19 13.82 0.58
CA SER A 550 -13.79 12.57 -0.08
C SER A 550 -12.40 12.13 0.36
N LEU A 551 -11.43 13.05 0.35
CA LEU A 551 -10.07 12.77 0.82
C LEU A 551 -10.01 12.58 2.33
N ARG A 552 -10.79 13.35 3.10
CA ARG A 552 -10.87 13.18 4.55
C ARG A 552 -11.36 11.78 4.91
N ASP A 553 -12.44 11.33 4.26
CA ASP A 553 -13.09 10.06 4.59
C ASP A 553 -12.28 8.87 4.06
N LEU A 554 -11.63 9.02 2.91
CA LEU A 554 -10.60 8.08 2.45
C LEU A 554 -9.50 7.93 3.52
N GLY A 555 -8.88 9.05 3.95
CA GLY A 555 -7.83 9.01 4.96
C GLY A 555 -8.27 8.34 6.27
N GLY A 556 -9.50 8.60 6.70
CA GLY A 556 -10.09 7.94 7.88
C GLY A 556 -10.27 6.43 7.71
N PHE A 557 -10.72 6.00 6.53
CA PHE A 557 -10.86 4.58 6.19
C PHE A 557 -9.51 3.85 6.11
N LEU A 558 -8.53 4.42 5.39
CA LEU A 558 -7.19 3.84 5.28
C LEU A 558 -6.53 3.70 6.66
N LEU A 559 -6.58 4.78 7.46
CA LEU A 559 -6.01 4.82 8.81
C LEU A 559 -6.62 3.75 9.72
N ALA A 560 -7.95 3.59 9.74
CA ALA A 560 -8.61 2.62 10.61
C ALA A 560 -8.33 1.18 10.18
N THR A 561 -8.32 0.91 8.88
CA THR A 561 -8.08 -0.43 8.33
C THR A 561 -6.63 -0.87 8.52
N GLU A 562 -5.67 -0.01 8.16
CA GLU A 562 -4.24 -0.32 8.29
C GLU A 562 -3.79 -0.33 9.73
N SER A 563 -4.40 0.49 10.58
CA SER A 563 -4.29 0.35 12.02
C SER A 563 -4.52 -1.10 12.47
N GLU A 564 -5.67 -1.69 12.18
CA GLU A 564 -5.97 -3.06 12.62
C GLU A 564 -4.96 -4.06 12.01
N ALA A 565 -4.60 -3.90 10.73
CA ALA A 565 -3.58 -4.73 10.11
C ALA A 565 -2.21 -4.63 10.81
N ILE A 566 -1.78 -3.44 11.26
CA ILE A 566 -0.56 -3.22 12.04
C ILE A 566 -0.63 -3.96 13.38
N ALA A 567 -1.73 -3.79 14.12
CA ALA A 567 -1.91 -4.47 15.40
C ALA A 567 -1.80 -5.99 15.26
N GLN A 568 -2.39 -6.56 14.21
CA GLN A 568 -2.40 -8.00 14.00
C GLN A 568 -1.07 -8.52 13.40
N TYR A 569 -0.51 -7.84 12.39
CA TYR A 569 0.53 -8.42 11.53
C TYR A 569 1.92 -7.88 11.79
N TRP A 570 2.05 -6.72 12.43
CA TRP A 570 3.33 -6.16 12.87
C TRP A 570 3.60 -6.42 14.35
N PHE A 571 2.59 -6.19 15.21
CA PHE A 571 2.77 -6.25 16.67
C PHE A 571 2.20 -7.49 17.35
N ASP A 572 1.53 -8.37 16.58
CA ASP A 572 0.84 -9.57 17.08
C ASP A 572 0.12 -9.28 18.41
N ALA A 573 -0.73 -8.24 18.40
CA ALA A 573 -1.17 -7.53 19.60
C ALA A 573 -1.93 -8.45 20.57
N ASP A 574 -2.61 -9.46 20.05
CA ASP A 574 -3.31 -10.50 20.81
C ASP A 574 -2.58 -11.86 20.85
N GLN A 575 -1.38 -11.96 20.24
CA GLN A 575 -0.50 -13.13 20.23
C GLN A 575 -1.13 -14.36 19.55
N GLU A 576 -1.84 -14.12 18.44
CA GLU A 576 -2.60 -15.13 17.69
C GLU A 576 -2.16 -15.25 16.22
N VAL A 577 -1.16 -14.47 15.77
CA VAL A 577 -0.70 -14.42 14.38
C VAL A 577 0.63 -15.13 14.18
N PHE A 578 1.65 -14.83 15.01
CA PHE A 578 2.98 -15.35 14.74
C PHE A 578 3.10 -16.83 15.12
N PRO A 579 3.77 -17.67 14.30
CA PRO A 579 4.03 -19.05 14.67
C PRO A 579 4.83 -19.11 15.98
N ALA A 580 4.44 -20.00 16.90
CA ALA A 580 5.13 -20.16 18.18
C ALA A 580 6.64 -20.48 18.03
N SER A 581 7.07 -21.02 16.89
CA SER A 581 8.48 -21.30 16.57
C SER A 581 9.28 -20.07 16.11
N PHE A 582 8.64 -18.93 15.82
CA PHE A 582 9.30 -17.72 15.34
C PHE A 582 10.14 -17.03 16.43
N GLY A 583 9.65 -17.03 17.67
CA GLY A 583 10.41 -16.55 18.83
C GLY A 583 10.49 -15.03 19.01
N HIS A 584 9.80 -14.26 18.15
CA HIS A 584 9.65 -12.82 18.25
C HIS A 584 8.19 -12.42 18.50
N GLU A 585 7.98 -11.27 19.14
CA GLU A 585 6.66 -10.69 19.44
C GLU A 585 6.32 -9.51 18.51
N THR A 586 7.24 -9.09 17.66
CA THR A 586 7.04 -8.06 16.64
C THR A 586 7.79 -8.43 15.35
N VAL A 587 7.42 -7.79 14.24
CA VAL A 587 8.23 -7.78 13.00
C VAL A 587 8.53 -6.36 12.56
N GLY A 588 9.69 -6.17 11.92
CA GLY A 588 10.04 -4.92 11.24
C GLY A 588 9.43 -4.86 9.84
N MET A 589 9.19 -6.01 9.22
CA MET A 589 8.64 -6.12 7.87
C MET A 589 7.57 -7.19 7.77
N VAL A 590 6.51 -6.89 7.04
CA VAL A 590 5.50 -7.86 6.63
C VAL A 590 5.66 -8.17 5.14
N TRP A 591 5.62 -9.46 4.82
CA TRP A 591 5.70 -10.00 3.47
C TRP A 591 4.41 -10.71 3.09
N GLY A 592 4.14 -10.88 1.80
CA GLY A 592 3.03 -11.74 1.34
C GLY A 592 3.07 -13.13 1.98
N SER A 593 4.26 -13.72 2.13
CA SER A 593 4.44 -15.05 2.71
C SER A 593 4.47 -15.11 4.24
N GLY A 594 4.58 -13.98 4.96
CA GLY A 594 4.83 -14.00 6.41
C GLY A 594 5.36 -12.68 6.95
N GLY A 595 6.31 -12.74 7.87
CA GLY A 595 6.88 -11.57 8.55
C GLY A 595 8.33 -11.77 8.96
N ALA A 596 9.08 -10.67 9.03
CA ALA A 596 10.50 -10.66 9.32
C ALA A 596 10.88 -9.63 10.40
N TYR A 597 11.62 -10.09 11.41
CA TYR A 597 12.34 -9.28 12.39
C TYR A 597 13.63 -8.74 11.75
N SER A 598 13.47 -7.78 10.85
CA SER A 598 14.56 -7.18 10.07
C SER A 598 14.19 -5.79 9.58
N THR A 599 15.18 -5.05 9.09
CA THR A 599 14.98 -3.89 8.20
C THR A 599 15.76 -4.06 6.90
N TRP A 600 15.57 -3.15 5.95
CA TRP A 600 16.29 -3.13 4.67
C TRP A 600 17.79 -2.79 4.80
N TRP A 601 18.23 -2.17 5.91
CA TRP A 601 19.60 -1.67 6.03
C TRP A 601 20.36 -2.13 7.29
N THR A 602 19.67 -2.59 8.34
CA THR A 602 20.29 -2.91 9.63
C THR A 602 19.63 -4.13 10.28
N ALA A 603 20.33 -4.70 11.25
CA ALA A 603 19.77 -5.70 12.17
C ALA A 603 19.71 -5.16 13.63
N ASN A 604 19.88 -3.84 13.80
CA ASN A 604 19.79 -3.17 15.09
C ASN A 604 18.35 -3.28 15.64
N PRO A 605 18.15 -3.81 16.86
CA PRO A 605 16.82 -3.94 17.48
C PRO A 605 16.08 -2.60 17.65
N GLU A 606 16.78 -1.53 17.99
CA GLU A 606 16.18 -0.20 18.17
C GLU A 606 15.54 0.28 16.87
N GLU A 607 16.21 0.06 15.74
CA GLU A 607 15.73 0.45 14.41
C GLU A 607 14.64 -0.50 13.88
N ILE A 608 14.77 -1.83 14.11
CA ILE A 608 13.73 -2.81 13.75
C ILE A 608 12.39 -2.48 14.43
N HIS A 609 12.43 -2.04 15.68
CA HIS A 609 11.24 -1.67 16.43
C HIS A 609 10.76 -0.24 16.09
N GLY A 610 11.69 0.72 16.01
CA GLY A 610 11.38 2.13 15.79
C GLY A 610 10.85 2.44 14.38
N ILE A 611 11.19 1.64 13.37
CA ILE A 611 10.76 1.88 11.98
C ILE A 611 9.24 1.78 11.80
N ASN A 612 8.54 1.04 12.66
CA ASN A 612 7.07 0.95 12.66
C ASN A 612 6.38 1.92 13.63
N VAL A 613 7.15 2.88 14.15
CA VAL A 613 6.68 3.95 15.02
C VAL A 613 6.82 5.31 14.32
N LEU A 614 7.98 5.54 13.69
CA LEU A 614 8.30 6.82 13.05
C LEU A 614 7.57 7.00 11.71
N PRO A 615 7.23 8.24 11.31
CA PRO A 615 7.30 9.45 12.11
C PRO A 615 6.19 9.48 13.18
N VAL A 616 6.51 9.98 14.38
CA VAL A 616 5.50 10.19 15.41
C VAL A 616 4.75 11.48 15.11
N THR A 617 3.47 11.36 14.80
CA THR A 617 2.60 12.51 14.50
C THR A 617 1.29 12.39 15.24
N GLY A 618 0.39 13.35 15.08
CA GLY A 618 -0.98 13.18 15.59
C GLY A 618 -1.77 12.06 14.91
N GLY A 619 -1.27 11.46 13.81
CA GLY A 619 -1.80 10.21 13.23
C GLY A 619 -1.37 8.94 13.97
N SER A 620 -0.31 9.02 14.77
CA SER A 620 0.22 7.88 15.54
C SER A 620 -0.62 7.55 16.78
N LEU A 621 -1.64 8.36 17.10
CA LEU A 621 -2.55 8.15 18.24
C LEU A 621 -3.29 6.81 18.21
N HIS A 622 -3.43 6.20 17.03
CA HIS A 622 -4.03 4.88 16.87
C HIS A 622 -3.30 3.79 17.67
N LEU A 623 -1.98 3.93 17.88
CA LEU A 623 -1.15 3.01 18.68
C LEU A 623 -1.59 2.92 20.14
N GLY A 624 -2.25 3.96 20.65
CA GLY A 624 -2.73 4.03 22.03
C GLY A 624 -3.76 2.96 22.41
N ARG A 625 -4.32 2.21 21.45
CA ARG A 625 -5.18 1.07 21.74
C ARG A 625 -4.39 -0.20 22.12
N GLU A 626 -3.12 -0.31 21.70
CA GLU A 626 -2.30 -1.53 21.83
C GLU A 626 -1.27 -1.48 22.97
N LYS A 627 -1.67 -0.96 24.13
CA LYS A 627 -0.76 -0.66 25.26
C LYS A 627 0.05 -1.87 25.73
N GLU A 628 -0.55 -3.05 25.75
CA GLU A 628 0.15 -4.27 26.17
C GLU A 628 1.11 -4.79 25.10
N ALA A 629 0.78 -4.63 23.81
CA ALA A 629 1.68 -4.96 22.71
C ALA A 629 2.90 -4.03 22.69
N ILE A 630 2.72 -2.73 22.94
CA ILE A 630 3.81 -1.76 23.07
C ILE A 630 4.80 -2.17 24.17
N LYS A 631 4.30 -2.54 25.35
CA LYS A 631 5.16 -2.98 26.48
C LYS A 631 5.95 -4.24 26.14
N ARG A 632 5.31 -5.20 25.48
CA ARG A 632 5.94 -6.44 24.99
C ARG A 632 7.03 -6.15 23.96
N ASN A 633 6.70 -5.34 22.95
CA ASN A 633 7.61 -4.90 21.92
C ASN A 633 8.86 -4.21 22.52
N LEU A 634 8.70 -3.25 23.44
CA LEU A 634 9.84 -2.58 24.08
C LEU A 634 10.66 -3.52 24.97
N ALA A 635 10.02 -4.46 25.67
CA ALA A 635 10.72 -5.46 26.47
C ALA A 635 11.54 -6.44 25.60
N GLU A 636 11.03 -6.79 24.41
CA GLU A 636 11.78 -7.53 23.42
C GLU A 636 12.96 -6.70 22.87
N MET A 637 12.73 -5.45 22.48
CA MET A 637 13.79 -4.56 21.99
C MET A 637 14.95 -4.48 22.99
N GLU A 638 14.67 -4.20 24.27
CA GLU A 638 15.72 -4.10 25.29
C GLU A 638 16.46 -5.43 25.50
N ARG A 639 15.76 -6.57 25.39
CA ARG A 639 16.36 -7.90 25.50
C ARG A 639 17.31 -8.18 24.33
N GLU A 640 16.88 -7.92 23.11
CA GLU A 640 17.69 -8.14 21.89
C GLU A 640 18.84 -7.14 21.78
N ASN A 641 18.65 -5.91 22.29
CA ASN A 641 19.69 -4.88 22.33
C ASN A 641 20.72 -5.09 23.46
N GLY A 642 20.42 -5.96 24.43
CA GLY A 642 21.26 -6.19 25.60
C GLY A 642 21.20 -5.07 26.65
N GLY A 643 20.16 -4.24 26.60
CA GLY A 643 19.93 -3.12 27.51
C GLY A 643 19.01 -2.04 26.92
N PRO A 644 18.84 -0.92 27.63
CA PRO A 644 18.05 0.21 27.15
C PRO A 644 18.59 0.79 25.83
N ALA A 645 17.69 1.44 25.08
CA ALA A 645 18.02 2.14 23.85
C ALA A 645 19.12 3.21 24.02
N VAL A 646 20.00 3.32 23.03
CA VAL A 646 21.05 4.32 22.91
C VAL A 646 20.92 5.19 21.65
N GLU A 647 20.27 4.67 20.61
CA GLU A 647 19.93 5.30 19.34
C GLU A 647 18.40 5.43 19.21
N TRP A 648 17.91 6.36 18.39
CA TRP A 648 16.45 6.64 18.22
C TRP A 648 15.66 6.70 19.53
N ARG A 649 16.31 7.22 20.58
CA ARG A 649 15.77 7.23 21.93
C ARG A 649 14.46 8.03 22.00
N ASP A 650 14.39 9.13 21.26
CA ASP A 650 13.17 9.90 21.04
C ASP A 650 12.01 9.05 20.53
N ILE A 651 12.19 8.35 19.41
CA ILE A 651 11.14 7.51 18.81
C ILE A 651 10.67 6.45 19.81
N LEU A 652 11.59 5.79 20.50
CA LEU A 652 11.26 4.75 21.47
C LEU A 652 10.61 5.29 22.75
N TRP A 653 10.99 6.49 23.21
CA TRP A 653 10.29 7.17 24.31
C TRP A 653 8.88 7.59 23.88
N GLU A 654 8.72 8.13 22.68
CA GLU A 654 7.40 8.49 22.15
C GLU A 654 6.52 7.25 21.98
N PHE A 655 7.07 6.13 21.54
CA PHE A 655 6.35 4.85 21.48
C PHE A 655 5.89 4.39 22.86
N GLU A 656 6.79 4.39 23.85
CA GLU A 656 6.47 4.03 25.22
C GLU A 656 5.37 4.92 25.81
N SER A 657 5.34 6.21 25.43
CA SER A 657 4.36 7.16 25.95
C SER A 657 2.91 6.87 25.54
N PHE A 658 2.66 6.07 24.51
CA PHE A 658 1.32 5.59 24.18
C PHE A 658 0.78 4.59 25.22
N ALA A 659 1.67 3.88 25.91
CA ALA A 659 1.32 2.87 26.92
C ALA A 659 1.54 3.37 28.36
N ASP A 660 2.66 4.04 28.61
CA ASP A 660 3.07 4.58 29.91
C ASP A 660 3.79 5.94 29.75
N PRO A 661 3.03 7.05 29.65
CA PRO A 661 3.59 8.39 29.50
C PRO A 661 4.56 8.79 30.62
N ALA A 662 4.30 8.34 31.85
CA ALA A 662 5.12 8.71 33.00
C ALA A 662 6.49 8.01 32.94
N ALA A 663 6.53 6.73 32.55
CA ALA A 663 7.77 5.99 32.36
C ALA A 663 8.62 6.58 31.22
N ALA A 664 7.99 6.85 30.07
CA ALA A 664 8.65 7.49 28.93
C ALA A 664 9.26 8.85 29.31
N LYS A 665 8.47 9.72 29.98
CA LYS A 665 8.92 11.03 30.43
C LYS A 665 10.08 10.93 31.44
N ALA A 666 10.04 9.97 32.35
CA ALA A 666 11.11 9.75 33.31
C ALA A 666 12.42 9.31 32.62
N LYS A 667 12.35 8.46 31.60
CA LYS A 667 13.52 8.07 30.79
C LYS A 667 14.10 9.25 30.03
N TRP A 668 13.25 10.08 29.42
CA TRP A 668 13.69 11.32 28.78
C TRP A 668 14.34 12.28 29.80
N ASP A 669 13.73 12.50 30.96
CA ASP A 669 14.31 13.37 32.01
C ASP A 669 15.70 12.89 32.46
N ALA A 670 15.93 11.58 32.49
CA ALA A 670 17.23 10.99 32.83
C ALA A 670 18.25 11.03 31.67
N GLY A 671 17.80 11.08 30.42
CA GLY A 671 18.62 10.80 29.23
C GLY A 671 18.68 11.89 28.16
N HIS A 672 17.94 13.00 28.27
CA HIS A 672 17.76 13.95 27.17
C HIS A 672 18.96 14.87 26.88
N ALA A 673 19.98 14.90 27.74
CA ALA A 673 21.05 15.91 27.65
C ALA A 673 21.85 15.76 26.34
N ASP A 674 22.23 14.53 26.02
CA ASP A 674 23.18 14.21 24.95
C ASP A 674 22.59 13.25 23.90
N TYR A 675 21.27 13.21 23.73
CA TYR A 675 20.67 12.47 22.63
C TYR A 675 20.67 13.28 21.33
N THR A 676 20.92 12.58 20.25
CA THR A 676 20.73 13.05 18.88
C THR A 676 19.36 12.59 18.43
N PRO A 677 18.47 13.50 18.01
CA PRO A 677 17.19 13.10 17.45
C PRO A 677 17.36 12.23 16.20
N GLU A 678 16.39 11.35 15.94
CA GLU A 678 16.22 10.76 14.61
C GLU A 678 16.09 11.86 13.56
N ASP A 679 16.57 11.64 12.32
CA ASP A 679 16.73 12.71 11.33
C ASP A 679 15.41 13.42 10.93
N GLY A 680 14.29 12.71 11.01
CA GLY A 680 12.93 13.23 10.80
C GLY A 680 12.30 13.83 12.06
N GLU A 681 13.02 13.84 13.19
CA GLU A 681 12.51 14.21 14.51
C GLU A 681 13.28 15.40 15.11
N SER A 682 12.79 15.96 16.22
CA SER A 682 13.42 17.10 16.88
C SER A 682 13.26 17.11 18.39
N LYS A 683 14.22 17.71 19.10
CA LYS A 683 14.11 17.94 20.55
C LYS A 683 12.85 18.71 20.94
N ALA A 684 12.41 19.63 20.08
CA ALA A 684 11.20 20.42 20.31
C ALA A 684 9.95 19.53 20.32
N HIS A 685 9.79 18.70 19.29
CA HIS A 685 8.64 17.80 19.18
C HIS A 685 8.69 16.68 20.22
N THR A 686 9.82 15.98 20.42
CA THR A 686 9.96 14.97 21.49
C THR A 686 9.64 15.54 22.88
N TYR A 687 10.16 16.72 23.21
CA TYR A 687 9.89 17.34 24.50
C TYR A 687 8.41 17.69 24.67
N HIS A 688 7.82 18.31 23.65
CA HIS A 688 6.41 18.65 23.62
C HIS A 688 5.53 17.40 23.77
N TRP A 689 5.80 16.37 22.96
CA TRP A 689 5.06 15.13 22.92
C TRP A 689 5.02 14.43 24.28
N LEU A 690 6.19 14.12 24.82
CA LEU A 690 6.33 13.38 26.09
C LEU A 690 5.77 14.16 27.28
N THR A 691 5.97 15.48 27.31
CA THR A 691 5.48 16.32 28.41
C THR A 691 3.96 16.49 28.34
N THR A 692 3.40 16.61 27.14
CA THR A 692 1.95 16.70 26.95
C THR A 692 1.28 15.38 27.34
N LEU A 693 1.77 14.23 26.87
CA LEU A 693 1.20 12.93 27.26
C LEU A 693 1.44 12.59 28.73
N ASP A 694 2.57 12.97 29.33
CA ASP A 694 2.70 12.84 30.79
C ASP A 694 1.62 13.67 31.48
N THR A 695 1.31 14.88 31.02
CA THR A 695 0.28 15.71 31.67
C THR A 695 -1.14 15.17 31.49
N LEU A 696 -1.51 14.81 30.26
CA LEU A 696 -2.88 14.44 29.88
C LEU A 696 -3.17 12.94 30.04
N GLY A 697 -2.11 12.13 30.08
CA GLY A 697 -2.17 10.67 30.04
C GLY A 697 -2.10 10.10 28.63
N ALA A 698 -2.08 8.77 28.55
CA ALA A 698 -2.05 8.04 27.29
C ALA A 698 -3.36 8.26 26.51
N PRO A 699 -3.35 8.14 25.17
CA PRO A 699 -4.58 8.15 24.40
C PRO A 699 -5.57 7.08 24.90
N ASP A 700 -6.86 7.43 24.86
CA ASP A 700 -7.99 6.56 25.19
C ASP A 700 -8.81 6.33 23.92
N ALA A 701 -8.45 5.27 23.18
CA ALA A 701 -9.12 4.88 21.95
C ALA A 701 -10.53 4.31 22.15
N THR A 702 -11.00 4.15 23.40
CA THR A 702 -12.36 3.65 23.69
C THR A 702 -13.44 4.71 23.47
N VAL A 703 -13.06 5.97 23.27
CA VAL A 703 -13.97 7.09 23.04
C VAL A 703 -13.58 7.81 21.74
N THR A 704 -14.43 7.69 20.72
CA THR A 704 -14.31 8.43 19.46
C THR A 704 -15.11 9.73 19.49
N GLY A 705 -14.70 10.72 18.70
CA GLY A 705 -15.43 11.97 18.50
C GLY A 705 -16.12 12.04 17.13
N SER A 706 -17.07 12.96 17.00
CA SER A 706 -17.90 13.14 15.78
C SER A 706 -17.15 13.72 14.57
N ILE A 707 -15.87 14.06 14.72
CA ILE A 707 -14.97 14.47 13.63
C ILE A 707 -13.66 13.68 13.75
N PRO A 708 -12.98 13.37 12.63
CA PRO A 708 -11.74 12.61 12.68
C PRO A 708 -10.61 13.40 13.36
N THR A 709 -10.73 14.72 13.44
CA THR A 709 -9.75 15.60 14.08
C THR A 709 -9.98 15.80 15.58
N SER A 710 -10.30 14.69 16.27
CA SER A 710 -10.57 14.68 17.71
C SER A 710 -9.99 13.42 18.37
N ALA A 711 -9.57 13.56 19.63
CA ALA A 711 -8.99 12.47 20.42
C ALA A 711 -9.29 12.65 21.90
N VAL A 712 -9.17 11.57 22.66
CA VAL A 712 -9.33 11.55 24.13
C VAL A 712 -8.05 11.02 24.75
N PHE A 713 -7.64 11.61 25.87
CA PHE A 713 -6.50 11.19 26.69
C PHE A 713 -6.99 10.85 28.09
N SER A 714 -6.32 9.93 28.79
CA SER A 714 -6.73 9.51 30.13
C SER A 714 -5.57 9.36 31.11
N LYS A 715 -5.63 10.09 32.23
CA LYS A 715 -4.68 10.00 33.35
C LYS A 715 -5.43 9.79 34.66
N GLY A 716 -5.12 8.69 35.36
CA GLY A 716 -5.71 8.39 36.67
C GLY A 716 -7.25 8.30 36.67
N GLY A 717 -7.86 7.92 35.54
CA GLY A 717 -9.31 7.85 35.35
C GLY A 717 -9.97 9.17 34.96
N THR A 718 -9.23 10.28 34.90
CA THR A 718 -9.71 11.55 34.35
C THR A 718 -9.45 11.58 32.85
N ARG A 719 -10.49 11.84 32.07
CA ARG A 719 -10.40 12.03 30.61
C ARG A 719 -10.22 13.50 30.27
N THR A 720 -9.36 13.77 29.30
CA THR A 720 -9.24 15.06 28.60
C THR A 720 -9.65 14.88 27.16
N TYR A 721 -10.59 15.71 26.72
CA TYR A 721 -11.14 15.67 25.36
C TYR A 721 -10.47 16.76 24.54
N ALA A 722 -9.96 16.43 23.35
CA ALA A 722 -9.32 17.38 22.45
C ALA A 722 -9.93 17.31 21.06
N ALA A 723 -10.09 18.46 20.41
CA ALA A 723 -10.50 18.50 19.02
C ALA A 723 -9.95 19.75 18.32
N HIS A 724 -9.58 19.60 17.05
CA HIS A 724 -9.23 20.70 16.17
C HIS A 724 -10.35 20.95 15.16
N ASN A 725 -10.78 22.20 15.07
CA ASN A 725 -11.80 22.65 14.13
C ASN A 725 -11.16 23.43 12.97
N PHE A 726 -11.16 22.81 11.80
CA PHE A 726 -10.72 23.44 10.55
C PHE A 726 -11.76 24.37 9.93
N ASP A 727 -13.00 24.43 10.42
CA ASP A 727 -14.02 25.31 9.84
C ASP A 727 -13.79 26.78 10.22
N SER A 728 -14.33 27.69 9.39
CA SER A 728 -14.35 29.14 9.67
C SER A 728 -15.42 29.56 10.68
N VAL A 729 -16.20 28.61 11.19
CA VAL A 729 -17.23 28.82 12.21
C VAL A 729 -16.99 27.87 13.39
N ALA A 730 -17.40 28.30 14.59
CA ALA A 730 -17.33 27.44 15.76
C ALA A 730 -18.27 26.23 15.61
N ARG A 731 -17.88 25.09 16.18
CA ARG A 731 -18.68 23.85 16.14
C ARG A 731 -18.63 23.10 17.45
N THR A 732 -19.66 22.31 17.72
CA THR A 732 -19.68 21.37 18.86
C THR A 732 -19.27 19.99 18.37
N VAL A 733 -18.24 19.42 18.98
CA VAL A 733 -17.82 18.03 18.79
C VAL A 733 -18.50 17.18 19.85
N THR A 734 -19.11 16.08 19.43
CA THR A 734 -19.76 15.11 20.33
C THR A 734 -18.94 13.84 20.37
N PHE A 735 -18.64 13.37 21.57
CA PHE A 735 -17.92 12.12 21.81
C PHE A 735 -18.90 10.98 22.08
N SER A 736 -18.47 9.76 21.78
CA SER A 736 -19.26 8.52 21.91
C SER A 736 -19.72 8.22 23.35
N ASP A 737 -19.07 8.81 24.37
CA ASP A 737 -19.52 8.74 25.77
C ASP A 737 -20.56 9.82 26.16
N GLY A 738 -20.99 10.63 25.20
CA GLY A 738 -21.96 11.72 25.36
C GLY A 738 -21.35 13.07 25.75
N THR A 739 -20.03 13.14 25.96
CA THR A 739 -19.34 14.41 26.23
C THR A 739 -19.39 15.32 25.01
N THR A 740 -19.52 16.61 25.25
CA THR A 740 -19.46 17.64 24.20
C THR A 740 -18.34 18.63 24.45
N LEU A 741 -17.75 19.12 23.36
CA LEU A 741 -16.70 20.13 23.35
C LEU A 741 -17.02 21.20 22.30
N ASP A 742 -17.19 22.44 22.73
CA ASP A 742 -17.33 23.57 21.82
C ASP A 742 -15.94 24.03 21.36
N VAL A 743 -15.69 23.95 20.06
CA VAL A 743 -14.41 24.27 19.44
C VAL A 743 -14.55 25.54 18.59
N PRO A 744 -13.84 26.64 18.91
CA PRO A 744 -13.86 27.85 18.10
C PRO A 744 -13.40 27.60 16.66
N ALA A 745 -13.72 28.51 15.75
CA ALA A 745 -13.26 28.46 14.36
C ALA A 745 -11.72 28.43 14.29
N ARG A 746 -11.17 27.59 13.40
CA ARG A 746 -9.72 27.51 13.11
C ARG A 746 -8.86 27.37 14.37
N SER A 747 -9.25 26.48 15.28
CA SER A 747 -8.59 26.34 16.58
C SER A 747 -8.65 24.92 17.14
N THR A 748 -7.74 24.62 18.07
CA THR A 748 -7.83 23.44 18.94
C THR A 748 -8.44 23.84 20.29
N ALA A 749 -9.31 23.01 20.84
CA ALA A 749 -9.84 23.17 22.20
C ALA A 749 -9.68 21.89 23.01
N THR A 750 -9.64 22.04 24.34
CA THR A 750 -9.65 20.93 25.30
C THR A 750 -10.69 21.13 26.41
N ARG A 751 -11.10 20.04 27.05
CA ARG A 751 -12.00 20.04 28.22
C ARG A 751 -11.62 18.99 29.25
#